data_AF-A0A1V5PMW1-F1
#
_entry.id   AF-A0A1V5PMW1-F1
#
_cell.length_a   1.000
_cell.length_b   1.000
_cell.length_c   1.000
_cell.angle_alpha   90.00
_cell.angle_beta   90.00
_cell.angle_gamma   90.00
#
_symmetry.space_group_name_H-M   'P 1'
#
loop_
_entity.id
_entity.type
_entity.pdbx_description
1 polymer ?
#
loop_
_entity_poly.entity_id
_entity_poly.type
_entity_poly.pdbx_seq_one_letter_code
_entity_poly.pdbx_strand_id
1 'polypeptide(L)'
;MIGACVAEAQARVAPDVTKETRHFRNPYLPGTQSELALPLIGRNRQVLGAMTVQSERIAAFSDEDVAALQMLADQTATAVENAALSVQGQQRIRDLSVLSDLQQALAATHDLDTILNKTYEQVSRVFDTKDFYIATYQEGRDEWTLAFQMAHGQLQTPRVHKLGQGLTGYIIRNRCPLHLANLEENRAFMTSQGLALVGDEALSWLGVPLITANKVVGVMAIESYATENLFTPSDQELLSTIALQVANALESDRLLDEVGQRAVQLQTAAEVARATSSILDLQALLERSVELIRDRFDYYYVGVFLADAERRWAVLRAGTGEAGRRMLAARHRLEVGGASMIGACIRDAQARIALDVGVEGAGYSTVRFDNPLLPETHSEMAVPLRRGDQAIGALTVQSSARGAFSQEDVVLMTTIADQLATALENARLFAESQRDAEEVNLLYRAASELNASPDYAAILEALRQYTVLGKTDIFVSVERFDHPWKPDAPPAALVPLARWTKDIKPEAFDAHYLLALFDAAQLVRPDVPALIPDLKALGTAPLGKVAADERLVASARRFFIERFRASALALIPLVAGGEWTGLLVAAYRQPYDFSAVESRIVMNLAGQAAVALENRVRLEAISRKDVEQSALINNIPDTVYFKDMELRFTRVNPAQASMLGVQNPEQAVGKTDLDFFVGPSAESAWEDDLRVIRDGESIIGRLEHIVNREGQSRWFSATKIPMRDTSGKIIGLVGISSDVTELKAIQDEAQKRAAVLQQASLISRTLSAILDTAELLPRTVVEIQERLGYPGVAVFLQDEVAPAEGSSSSEFEESRWLLLRAAGGERAAELLAGDSRLPLPGESAAALCVTRREPQLTEIPSVPLIAPKSADLHVAEVSLPLLRGGQTLGALCIQSTEADGFGADVAMLQTIADQLANALEIGRLLTEADRNVRQLEAVVGSYTLESWREFLARTQRSRGYRYRGFDLEVATEQPVESQQAWREGRPVVYRQTSDARLPAPQAPALPAPQAPYSAPSAPPMPSAPTTARLYPTALTTLAIPIRVREQVIGVLNVRARGEELASDALSLLEEVGSRLGQALETARLLEDTRARAAREQLASTISGRVRAEVEIESLLERALRELSLALGVRRAAVELEVKE
;
A
#
# COMPACT_ATOMS: atom_id res chain seq x y z
N MET A 1 -129.35 -33.87 35.44
CA MET A 1 -128.83 -34.52 34.21
C MET A 1 -127.50 -33.97 33.74
N ILE A 2 -127.46 -32.75 33.17
CA ILE A 2 -126.32 -32.14 32.44
C ILE A 2 -124.92 -32.46 32.99
N GLY A 3 -124.63 -32.11 34.25
CA GLY A 3 -123.29 -32.30 34.84
C GLY A 3 -122.81 -33.76 34.91
N ALA A 4 -123.72 -34.72 34.98
CA ALA A 4 -123.36 -36.15 34.92
C ALA A 4 -123.00 -36.58 33.49
N CYS A 5 -123.75 -36.10 32.49
CA CYS A 5 -123.44 -36.31 31.08
C CYS A 5 -122.04 -35.75 30.71
N VAL A 6 -121.70 -34.56 31.21
CA VAL A 6 -120.37 -33.97 31.04
C VAL A 6 -119.28 -34.77 31.75
N ALA A 7 -119.48 -35.12 33.03
CA ALA A 7 -118.47 -35.82 33.83
C ALA A 7 -118.23 -37.28 33.42
N GLU A 8 -119.25 -37.96 32.88
CA GLU A 8 -119.19 -39.36 32.45
C GLU A 8 -118.90 -39.51 30.94
N ALA A 9 -118.89 -38.40 30.19
CA ALA A 9 -118.76 -38.35 28.73
C ALA A 9 -119.74 -39.26 27.97
N GLN A 10 -120.97 -39.40 28.48
CA GLN A 10 -122.00 -40.30 27.95
C GLN A 10 -123.38 -39.63 27.84
N ALA A 11 -124.16 -40.04 26.84
CA ALA A 11 -125.55 -39.65 26.70
C ALA A 11 -126.38 -40.12 27.90
N ARG A 12 -127.28 -39.26 28.40
CA ARG A 12 -128.16 -39.55 29.53
C ARG A 12 -129.59 -39.12 29.22
N VAL A 13 -130.50 -40.09 29.09
CA VAL A 13 -131.95 -39.90 28.96
C VAL A 13 -132.61 -40.02 30.34
N ALA A 14 -133.53 -39.12 30.66
CA ALA A 14 -134.52 -39.24 31.72
C ALA A 14 -135.92 -39.29 31.06
N PRO A 15 -136.50 -40.49 30.86
CA PRO A 15 -137.81 -40.63 30.22
C PRO A 15 -138.95 -40.01 31.03
N ASP A 16 -138.80 -39.93 32.35
CA ASP A 16 -139.70 -39.21 33.25
C ASP A 16 -138.83 -38.47 34.27
N VAL A 17 -138.66 -37.15 34.09
CA VAL A 17 -137.80 -36.36 34.97
C VAL A 17 -138.34 -36.28 36.40
N THR A 18 -139.63 -36.53 36.63
CA THR A 18 -140.19 -36.54 38.00
C THR A 18 -139.75 -37.77 38.81
N LYS A 19 -139.29 -38.82 38.13
CA LYS A 19 -138.75 -40.05 38.73
C LYS A 19 -137.22 -40.08 38.80
N GLU A 20 -136.54 -39.12 38.19
CA GLU A 20 -135.08 -39.09 38.14
C GLU A 20 -134.49 -38.48 39.43
N THR A 21 -133.68 -39.27 40.13
CA THR A 21 -132.99 -38.88 41.37
C THR A 21 -132.12 -37.61 41.25
N ARG A 22 -131.62 -37.31 40.04
CA ARG A 22 -130.80 -36.13 39.71
C ARG A 22 -131.60 -35.05 38.95
N HIS A 23 -132.91 -34.96 39.17
CA HIS A 23 -133.76 -33.94 38.57
C HIS A 23 -133.50 -32.55 39.17
N PHE A 24 -133.12 -31.61 38.30
CA PHE A 24 -133.16 -30.19 38.59
C PHE A 24 -134.42 -29.60 37.94
N ARG A 25 -135.32 -29.04 38.74
CA ARG A 25 -136.56 -28.42 38.23
C ARG A 25 -136.24 -27.05 37.65
N ASN A 26 -135.99 -26.99 36.35
CA ASN A 26 -135.67 -25.75 35.65
C ASN A 26 -136.83 -24.73 35.76
N PRO A 27 -136.64 -23.56 36.39
CA PRO A 27 -137.71 -22.57 36.55
C PRO A 27 -138.12 -21.92 35.22
N TYR A 28 -137.27 -21.96 34.20
CA TYR A 28 -137.54 -21.40 32.87
C TYR A 28 -138.22 -22.39 31.92
N LEU A 29 -138.15 -23.70 32.20
CA LEU A 29 -138.82 -24.77 31.44
C LEU A 29 -139.62 -25.68 32.39
N PRO A 30 -140.68 -25.15 33.04
CA PRO A 30 -141.43 -25.87 34.08
C PRO A 30 -142.31 -27.01 33.54
N GLY A 31 -142.55 -27.06 32.22
CA GLY A 31 -143.34 -28.10 31.54
C GLY A 31 -142.57 -29.37 31.19
N THR A 32 -141.22 -29.38 31.29
CA THR A 32 -140.38 -30.53 30.93
C THR A 32 -140.75 -31.79 31.71
N GLN A 33 -141.11 -32.85 30.98
CA GLN A 33 -141.43 -34.18 31.51
C GLN A 33 -140.39 -35.25 31.12
N SER A 34 -139.67 -35.08 30.01
CA SER A 34 -138.49 -35.89 29.66
C SER A 34 -137.31 -35.01 29.23
N GLU A 35 -136.09 -35.42 29.58
CA GLU A 35 -134.84 -34.70 29.27
C GLU A 35 -133.78 -35.67 28.69
N LEU A 36 -133.06 -35.22 27.67
CA LEU A 36 -131.89 -35.89 27.09
C LEU A 36 -130.70 -34.92 27.14
N ALA A 37 -129.60 -35.34 27.78
CA ALA A 37 -128.32 -34.66 27.75
C ALA A 37 -127.30 -35.49 26.96
N LEU A 38 -126.59 -34.85 26.03
CA LEU A 38 -125.65 -35.45 25.07
C LEU A 38 -124.29 -34.75 25.18
N PRO A 39 -123.17 -35.47 25.35
CA PRO A 39 -121.87 -34.84 25.51
C PRO A 39 -121.39 -34.24 24.17
N LEU A 40 -120.86 -33.02 24.22
CA LEU A 40 -120.18 -32.39 23.09
C LEU A 40 -118.71 -32.82 23.13
N ILE A 41 -118.34 -33.85 22.38
CA ILE A 41 -116.99 -34.43 22.44
C ILE A 41 -116.13 -33.92 21.26
N GLY A 42 -115.07 -33.18 21.57
CA GLY A 42 -114.06 -32.72 20.60
C GLY A 42 -113.14 -33.84 20.13
N ARG A 43 -112.36 -33.60 19.07
CA ARG A 43 -111.54 -34.62 18.38
C ARG A 43 -110.58 -35.38 19.29
N ASN A 44 -110.08 -34.73 20.34
CA ASN A 44 -109.16 -35.33 21.32
C ASN A 44 -109.87 -36.07 22.46
N ARG A 45 -111.16 -36.43 22.32
CA ARG A 45 -112.04 -36.96 23.39
C ARG A 45 -112.26 -36.02 24.58
N GLN A 46 -111.89 -34.75 24.44
CA GLN A 46 -112.21 -33.70 25.41
C GLN A 46 -113.70 -33.38 25.37
N VAL A 47 -114.35 -33.29 26.55
CA VAL A 47 -115.76 -32.90 26.64
C VAL A 47 -115.83 -31.37 26.68
N LEU A 48 -116.27 -30.78 25.58
CA LEU A 48 -116.42 -29.33 25.39
C LEU A 48 -117.67 -28.77 26.11
N GLY A 49 -118.61 -29.64 26.48
CA GLY A 49 -119.86 -29.30 27.13
C GLY A 49 -120.90 -30.41 26.96
N ALA A 50 -122.18 -30.07 27.08
CA ALA A 50 -123.28 -30.98 26.72
C ALA A 50 -124.43 -30.21 26.04
N MET A 51 -125.03 -30.83 25.03
CA MET A 51 -126.26 -30.38 24.40
C MET A 51 -127.46 -31.00 25.13
N THR A 52 -128.51 -30.22 25.36
CA THR A 52 -129.69 -30.65 26.14
C THR A 52 -130.96 -30.48 25.33
N VAL A 53 -131.75 -31.55 25.23
CA VAL A 53 -133.07 -31.55 24.57
C VAL A 53 -134.12 -31.92 25.62
N GLN A 54 -135.19 -31.14 25.69
CA GLN A 54 -136.25 -31.30 26.68
C GLN A 54 -137.62 -31.36 25.99
N SER A 55 -138.57 -32.09 26.59
CA SER A 55 -139.91 -32.29 26.04
C SER A 55 -140.96 -32.35 27.15
N GLU A 56 -142.15 -31.80 26.89
CA GLU A 56 -143.29 -31.80 27.81
C GLU A 56 -144.07 -33.13 27.84
N ARG A 57 -143.58 -34.17 27.15
CA ARG A 57 -144.16 -35.51 27.15
C ARG A 57 -143.26 -36.49 27.90
N ILE A 58 -143.82 -37.32 28.78
CA ILE A 58 -143.12 -38.50 29.30
C ILE A 58 -142.72 -39.42 28.13
N ALA A 59 -141.51 -39.98 28.21
CA ALA A 59 -140.89 -40.90 27.26
C ALA A 59 -140.88 -40.38 25.80
N ALA A 60 -140.52 -39.11 25.60
CA ALA A 60 -140.53 -38.49 24.27
C ALA A 60 -139.33 -38.85 23.36
N PHE A 61 -138.29 -39.50 23.90
CA PHE A 61 -137.07 -39.84 23.16
C PHE A 61 -136.93 -41.36 23.04
N SER A 62 -136.86 -41.86 21.81
CA SER A 62 -136.47 -43.24 21.48
C SER A 62 -134.96 -43.38 21.31
N ASP A 63 -134.46 -44.62 21.21
CA ASP A 63 -133.04 -44.87 20.93
C ASP A 63 -132.60 -44.31 19.56
N GLU A 64 -133.51 -44.23 18.58
CA GLU A 64 -133.27 -43.59 17.28
C GLU A 64 -133.12 -42.06 17.42
N ASP A 65 -133.94 -41.42 18.25
CA ASP A 65 -133.80 -39.98 18.57
C ASP A 65 -132.48 -39.69 19.29
N VAL A 66 -132.09 -40.54 20.23
CA VAL A 66 -130.80 -40.44 20.95
C VAL A 66 -129.63 -40.54 19.97
N ALA A 67 -129.64 -41.50 19.06
CA ALA A 67 -128.60 -41.66 18.04
C ALA A 67 -128.55 -40.47 17.06
N ALA A 68 -129.71 -40.00 16.60
CA ALA A 68 -129.80 -38.85 15.69
C ALA A 68 -129.30 -37.56 16.34
N LEU A 69 -129.68 -37.31 17.61
CA LEU A 69 -129.25 -36.12 18.35
C LEU A 69 -127.78 -36.22 18.80
N GLN A 70 -127.22 -37.41 19.06
CA GLN A 70 -125.79 -37.57 19.32
C GLN A 70 -124.94 -37.20 18.09
N MET A 71 -125.34 -37.58 16.88
CA MET A 71 -124.63 -37.15 15.66
C MET A 71 -124.63 -35.61 15.49
N LEU A 72 -125.71 -34.94 15.91
CA LEU A 72 -125.76 -33.47 15.95
C LEU A 72 -124.86 -32.91 17.05
N ALA A 73 -124.78 -33.54 18.23
CA ALA A 73 -123.84 -33.16 19.28
C ALA A 73 -122.38 -33.24 18.81
N ASP A 74 -122.00 -34.32 18.11
CA ASP A 74 -120.65 -34.54 17.60
C ASP A 74 -120.26 -33.51 16.52
N GLN A 75 -121.20 -33.14 15.64
CA GLN A 75 -121.00 -32.05 14.67
C GLN A 75 -120.90 -30.68 15.36
N THR A 76 -121.76 -30.39 16.34
CA THR A 76 -121.70 -29.15 17.12
C THR A 76 -120.37 -29.03 17.87
N ALA A 77 -119.88 -30.11 18.49
CA ALA A 77 -118.58 -30.14 19.15
C ALA A 77 -117.44 -29.81 18.18
N THR A 78 -117.44 -30.42 17.00
CA THR A 78 -116.46 -30.15 15.93
C THR A 78 -116.50 -28.68 15.47
N ALA A 79 -117.70 -28.10 15.36
CA ALA A 79 -117.87 -26.69 14.96
C ALA A 79 -117.32 -25.71 16.03
N VAL A 80 -117.58 -25.97 17.32
CA VAL A 80 -117.06 -25.18 18.44
C VAL A 80 -115.53 -25.27 18.53
N GLU A 81 -114.96 -26.48 18.38
CA GLU A 81 -113.51 -26.71 18.40
C GLU A 81 -112.79 -25.95 17.27
N ASN A 82 -113.33 -26.00 16.04
CA ASN A 82 -112.79 -25.24 14.91
C ASN A 82 -112.88 -23.72 15.11
N ALA A 83 -113.98 -23.21 15.70
CA ALA A 83 -114.15 -21.79 15.95
C ALA A 83 -113.13 -21.25 16.97
N ALA A 84 -112.90 -21.98 18.08
CA ALA A 84 -111.91 -21.62 19.09
C ALA A 84 -110.48 -21.57 18.52
N LEU A 85 -110.10 -22.59 17.73
CA LEU A 85 -108.79 -22.64 17.07
C LEU A 85 -108.58 -21.49 16.07
N SER A 86 -109.63 -21.08 15.36
CA SER A 86 -109.58 -19.94 14.42
C SER A 86 -109.30 -18.62 15.14
N VAL A 87 -110.00 -18.35 16.25
CA VAL A 87 -109.79 -17.15 17.08
C VAL A 87 -108.37 -17.12 17.66
N GLN A 88 -107.88 -18.25 18.20
CA GLN A 88 -106.52 -18.36 18.73
C GLN A 88 -105.45 -18.12 17.65
N GLY A 89 -105.66 -18.64 16.43
CA GLY A 89 -104.77 -18.41 15.29
C GLY A 89 -104.72 -16.95 14.85
N GLN A 90 -105.87 -16.26 14.81
CA GLN A 90 -105.93 -14.83 14.47
C GLN A 90 -105.21 -13.95 15.50
N GLN A 91 -105.38 -14.24 16.80
CA GLN A 91 -104.66 -13.55 17.87
C GLN A 91 -103.14 -13.67 17.67
N ARG A 92 -102.64 -14.90 17.47
CA ARG A 92 -101.19 -15.14 17.37
C ARG A 92 -100.53 -14.49 16.15
N ILE A 93 -101.27 -14.34 15.04
CA ILE A 93 -100.80 -13.58 13.86
C ILE A 93 -100.68 -12.08 14.18
N ARG A 94 -101.62 -11.52 14.94
CA ARG A 94 -101.57 -10.11 15.37
C ARG A 94 -100.36 -9.84 16.28
N ASP A 95 -100.12 -10.71 17.26
CA ASP A 95 -98.98 -10.60 18.19
C ASP A 95 -97.64 -10.56 17.42
N LEU A 96 -97.46 -11.48 16.47
CA LEU A 96 -96.24 -11.59 15.65
C LEU A 96 -96.04 -10.38 14.74
N SER A 97 -97.12 -9.80 14.20
CA SER A 97 -97.03 -8.60 13.36
C SER A 97 -96.50 -7.39 14.14
N VAL A 98 -96.96 -7.18 15.38
CA VAL A 98 -96.50 -6.06 16.23
C VAL A 98 -95.04 -6.23 16.62
N LEU A 99 -94.59 -7.47 16.91
CA LEU A 99 -93.18 -7.75 17.18
C LEU A 99 -92.28 -7.50 15.95
N SER A 100 -92.74 -7.85 14.74
CA SER A 100 -92.02 -7.58 13.49
C SER A 100 -91.92 -6.08 13.19
N ASP A 101 -93.03 -5.34 13.30
CA ASP A 101 -93.06 -3.88 13.12
C ASP A 101 -92.09 -3.19 14.10
N LEU A 102 -92.11 -3.59 15.38
CA LEU A 102 -91.22 -3.07 16.42
C LEU A 102 -89.74 -3.33 16.08
N GLN A 103 -89.38 -4.57 15.71
CA GLN A 103 -88.00 -4.91 15.34
C GLN A 103 -87.50 -4.06 14.17
N GLN A 104 -88.31 -3.90 13.12
CA GLN A 104 -87.94 -3.09 11.96
C GLN A 104 -87.87 -1.59 12.29
N ALA A 105 -88.76 -1.09 13.15
CA ALA A 105 -88.78 0.31 13.57
C ALA A 105 -87.56 0.68 14.45
N LEU A 106 -87.14 -0.22 15.34
CA LEU A 106 -86.00 -0.02 16.25
C LEU A 106 -84.64 -0.20 15.54
N ALA A 107 -84.50 -1.20 14.66
CA ALA A 107 -83.22 -1.54 14.01
C ALA A 107 -82.60 -0.41 13.16
N ALA A 108 -83.36 0.63 12.83
CA ALA A 108 -82.92 1.81 12.08
C ALA A 108 -82.87 3.09 12.96
N THR A 109 -82.65 2.97 14.27
CA THR A 109 -82.66 4.09 15.23
C THR A 109 -81.42 4.07 16.12
N HIS A 110 -80.74 5.22 16.21
CA HIS A 110 -79.59 5.47 17.08
C HIS A 110 -79.82 6.83 17.79
N ASP A 111 -80.90 6.86 18.58
CA ASP A 111 -81.33 8.01 19.38
C ASP A 111 -82.32 7.51 20.44
N LEU A 112 -82.02 7.81 21.71
CA LEU A 112 -82.80 7.39 22.86
C LEU A 112 -84.26 7.86 22.79
N ASP A 113 -84.50 9.13 22.47
CA ASP A 113 -85.86 9.68 22.44
C ASP A 113 -86.69 9.03 21.33
N THR A 114 -86.11 8.83 20.14
CA THR A 114 -86.79 8.14 19.03
C THR A 114 -87.03 6.65 19.34
N ILE A 115 -86.12 5.96 20.03
CA ILE A 115 -86.33 4.57 20.50
C ILE A 115 -87.52 4.49 21.46
N LEU A 116 -87.59 5.41 22.43
CA LEU A 116 -88.65 5.46 23.44
C LEU A 116 -90.02 5.80 22.81
N ASN A 117 -90.08 6.83 21.96
CA ASN A 117 -91.31 7.23 21.26
C ASN A 117 -91.83 6.11 20.34
N LYS A 118 -90.97 5.49 19.51
CA LYS A 118 -91.37 4.36 18.65
C LYS A 118 -91.85 3.16 19.47
N THR A 119 -91.24 2.89 20.63
CA THR A 119 -91.70 1.83 21.53
C THR A 119 -93.13 2.11 22.00
N TYR A 120 -93.40 3.31 22.49
CA TYR A 120 -94.75 3.73 22.88
C TYR A 120 -95.77 3.60 21.74
N GLU A 121 -95.43 4.04 20.52
CA GLU A 121 -96.32 3.91 19.34
C GLU A 121 -96.72 2.46 19.05
N GLN A 122 -95.82 1.48 19.21
CA GLN A 122 -96.12 0.08 18.96
C GLN A 122 -96.88 -0.59 20.10
N VAL A 123 -96.51 -0.33 21.36
CA VAL A 123 -97.21 -0.84 22.56
C VAL A 123 -98.68 -0.38 22.56
N SER A 124 -98.92 0.88 22.16
CA SER A 124 -100.26 1.50 22.05
C SER A 124 -101.17 0.89 20.97
N ARG A 125 -100.68 -0.05 20.14
CA ARG A 125 -101.51 -0.81 19.17
C ARG A 125 -102.16 -2.05 19.77
N VAL A 126 -101.77 -2.43 20.99
CA VAL A 126 -102.20 -3.64 21.68
C VAL A 126 -102.77 -3.33 23.07
N PHE A 127 -102.10 -2.47 23.83
CA PHE A 127 -102.47 -2.13 25.20
C PHE A 127 -103.10 -0.73 25.30
N ASP A 128 -103.87 -0.50 26.37
CA ASP A 128 -104.29 0.84 26.76
C ASP A 128 -103.13 1.52 27.51
N THR A 129 -102.52 2.53 26.89
CA THR A 129 -101.25 3.15 27.30
C THR A 129 -101.39 4.58 27.82
N LYS A 130 -102.59 4.94 28.31
CA LYS A 130 -102.82 6.23 29.02
C LYS A 130 -101.86 6.42 30.18
N ASP A 131 -101.56 5.33 30.87
CA ASP A 131 -100.65 5.24 32.00
C ASP A 131 -99.61 4.15 31.66
N PHE A 132 -98.44 4.58 31.18
CA PHE A 132 -97.37 3.74 30.64
C PHE A 132 -96.02 4.41 30.84
N TYR A 133 -94.97 3.65 31.18
CA TYR A 133 -93.62 4.21 31.25
C TYR A 133 -92.50 3.24 30.88
N ILE A 134 -91.37 3.83 30.52
CA ILE A 134 -90.08 3.18 30.34
C ILE A 134 -89.08 3.88 31.26
N ALA A 135 -88.56 3.12 32.22
CA ALA A 135 -87.44 3.52 33.07
C ALA A 135 -86.13 2.97 32.49
N THR A 136 -85.07 3.78 32.49
CA THR A 136 -83.70 3.36 32.16
C THR A 136 -82.84 3.26 33.42
N TYR A 137 -81.86 2.36 33.39
CA TYR A 137 -80.97 2.06 34.52
C TYR A 137 -79.56 1.74 34.01
N GLN A 138 -78.54 2.22 34.72
CA GLN A 138 -77.15 1.87 34.47
C GLN A 138 -76.61 1.04 35.65
N GLU A 139 -76.24 -0.21 35.36
CA GLU A 139 -75.76 -1.15 36.37
C GLU A 139 -74.55 -0.59 37.13
N GLY A 140 -74.66 -0.55 38.46
CA GLY A 140 -73.67 0.06 39.37
C GLY A 140 -74.04 1.44 39.89
N ARG A 141 -75.09 2.11 39.35
CA ARG A 141 -75.67 3.32 39.96
C ARG A 141 -76.71 2.96 41.04
N ASP A 142 -76.85 3.82 42.04
CA ASP A 142 -77.92 3.77 43.06
C ASP A 142 -79.22 4.48 42.58
N GLU A 143 -79.34 4.73 41.28
CA GLU A 143 -80.39 5.57 40.67
C GLU A 143 -80.87 5.00 39.34
N TRP A 144 -82.17 5.16 39.08
CA TRP A 144 -82.85 4.87 37.81
C TRP A 144 -83.67 6.09 37.38
N THR A 145 -83.93 6.21 36.08
CA THR A 145 -84.61 7.37 35.49
C THR A 145 -85.89 6.92 34.80
N LEU A 146 -87.03 7.54 35.11
CA LEU A 146 -88.19 7.55 34.23
C LEU A 146 -87.79 8.33 32.98
N ALA A 147 -87.41 7.63 31.91
CA ALA A 147 -86.94 8.24 30.66
C ALA A 147 -88.12 8.63 29.75
N PHE A 148 -89.18 7.84 29.78
CA PHE A 148 -90.44 8.11 29.10
C PHE A 148 -91.61 7.75 30.02
N GLN A 149 -92.58 8.63 30.18
CA GLN A 149 -93.79 8.36 30.96
C GLN A 149 -94.99 9.09 30.36
N MET A 150 -96.05 8.34 30.04
CA MET A 150 -97.41 8.83 29.88
C MET A 150 -98.13 8.62 31.21
N ALA A 151 -98.77 9.67 31.73
CA ALA A 151 -99.68 9.59 32.86
C ALA A 151 -100.97 10.33 32.51
N HIS A 152 -102.10 9.65 32.68
CA HIS A 152 -103.45 10.09 32.34
C HIS A 152 -103.58 10.60 30.88
N GLY A 153 -102.82 10.00 29.97
CA GLY A 153 -102.74 10.40 28.55
C GLY A 153 -101.87 11.64 28.27
N GLN A 154 -101.06 12.11 29.22
CA GLN A 154 -100.13 13.22 29.04
C GLN A 154 -98.67 12.80 29.28
N LEU A 155 -97.79 13.20 28.36
CA LEU A 155 -96.35 12.98 28.46
C LEU A 155 -95.76 13.79 29.62
N GLN A 156 -95.05 13.12 30.52
CA GLN A 156 -94.41 13.71 31.69
C GLN A 156 -92.93 14.00 31.44
N THR A 157 -92.36 14.94 32.21
CA THR A 157 -90.92 15.21 32.18
C THR A 157 -90.12 14.08 32.87
N PRO A 158 -88.92 13.72 32.37
CA PRO A 158 -88.09 12.69 32.99
C PRO A 158 -87.75 12.98 34.46
N ARG A 159 -87.67 11.92 35.28
CA ARG A 159 -87.40 12.00 36.73
C ARG A 159 -86.45 10.91 37.19
N VAL A 160 -85.53 11.26 38.09
CA VAL A 160 -84.57 10.31 38.70
C VAL A 160 -85.08 9.87 40.07
N HIS A 161 -84.98 8.57 40.33
CA HIS A 161 -85.43 7.91 41.55
C HIS A 161 -84.33 7.01 42.12
N LYS A 162 -84.33 6.79 43.44
CA LYS A 162 -83.36 5.90 44.09
C LYS A 162 -83.67 4.44 43.82
N LEU A 163 -82.62 3.61 43.65
CA LEU A 163 -82.74 2.19 43.34
C LEU A 163 -83.57 1.41 44.36
N GLY A 164 -83.60 1.84 45.63
CA GLY A 164 -84.46 1.27 46.67
C GLY A 164 -85.98 1.46 46.46
N GLN A 165 -86.41 2.46 45.69
CA GLN A 165 -87.80 2.95 45.67
C GLN A 165 -88.70 2.25 44.63
N GLY A 166 -89.99 2.06 44.99
CA GLY A 166 -91.06 1.63 44.09
C GLY A 166 -90.97 0.18 43.55
N LEU A 167 -92.01 -0.20 42.82
CA LEU A 167 -92.06 -1.47 42.08
C LEU A 167 -90.96 -1.56 41.02
N THR A 168 -90.63 -0.44 40.36
CA THR A 168 -89.53 -0.34 39.38
C THR A 168 -88.18 -0.73 39.99
N GLY A 169 -87.83 -0.17 41.15
CA GLY A 169 -86.60 -0.52 41.86
C GLY A 169 -86.58 -1.99 42.29
N TYR A 170 -87.72 -2.56 42.67
CA TYR A 170 -87.84 -3.99 42.94
C TYR A 170 -87.57 -4.86 41.69
N ILE A 171 -88.14 -4.52 40.53
CA ILE A 171 -87.91 -5.24 39.28
C ILE A 171 -86.43 -5.18 38.87
N ILE A 172 -85.78 -4.00 38.99
CA ILE A 172 -84.35 -3.85 38.65
C ILE A 172 -83.48 -4.77 39.52
N ARG A 173 -83.75 -4.85 40.82
CA ARG A 173 -82.98 -5.71 41.75
C ARG A 173 -83.23 -7.20 41.53
N ASN A 174 -84.49 -7.61 41.33
CA ASN A 174 -84.87 -9.03 41.31
C ASN A 174 -84.91 -9.65 39.89
N ARG A 175 -84.82 -8.83 38.85
CA ARG A 175 -84.76 -9.23 37.43
C ARG A 175 -85.95 -10.06 36.94
N CYS A 176 -87.10 -9.94 37.60
CA CYS A 176 -88.33 -10.68 37.28
C CYS A 176 -89.46 -9.73 36.82
N PRO A 177 -90.36 -10.17 35.92
CA PRO A 177 -91.62 -9.48 35.68
C PRO A 177 -92.53 -9.57 36.91
N LEU A 178 -93.44 -8.60 37.05
CA LEU A 178 -94.37 -8.52 38.16
C LEU A 178 -95.73 -8.03 37.64
N HIS A 179 -96.77 -8.83 37.93
CA HIS A 179 -98.17 -8.54 37.62
C HIS A 179 -98.96 -8.49 38.93
N LEU A 180 -99.77 -7.45 39.10
CA LEU A 180 -100.62 -7.19 40.26
C LEU A 180 -102.01 -6.86 39.72
N ALA A 181 -102.99 -7.74 39.93
CA ALA A 181 -104.26 -7.70 39.21
C ALA A 181 -105.29 -6.75 39.86
N ASN A 182 -105.14 -6.42 41.14
CA ASN A 182 -106.06 -5.58 41.89
C ASN A 182 -105.32 -4.75 42.96
N LEU A 183 -106.01 -3.76 43.54
CA LEU A 183 -105.43 -2.85 44.53
C LEU A 183 -105.04 -3.55 45.84
N GLU A 184 -105.72 -4.64 46.20
CA GLU A 184 -105.40 -5.43 47.40
C GLU A 184 -104.06 -6.17 47.23
N GLU A 185 -103.87 -6.87 46.11
CA GLU A 185 -102.59 -7.49 45.73
C GLU A 185 -101.45 -6.47 45.69
N ASN A 186 -101.67 -5.31 45.06
CA ASN A 186 -100.66 -4.25 44.94
C ASN A 186 -100.18 -3.77 46.32
N ARG A 187 -101.13 -3.38 47.20
CA ARG A 187 -100.81 -2.94 48.56
C ARG A 187 -100.20 -4.04 49.42
N ALA A 188 -100.69 -5.27 49.32
CA ALA A 188 -100.15 -6.42 50.05
C ALA A 188 -98.69 -6.71 49.62
N PHE A 189 -98.41 -6.69 48.31
CA PHE A 189 -97.07 -6.88 47.78
C PHE A 189 -96.12 -5.77 48.25
N MET A 190 -96.48 -4.51 48.03
CA MET A 190 -95.69 -3.34 48.47
C MET A 190 -95.35 -3.37 49.96
N THR A 191 -96.34 -3.71 50.80
CA THR A 191 -96.16 -3.87 52.25
C THR A 191 -95.22 -5.03 52.59
N SER A 192 -95.37 -6.18 51.92
CA SER A 192 -94.52 -7.36 52.17
C SER A 192 -93.05 -7.14 51.82
N GLN A 193 -92.77 -6.28 50.83
CA GLN A 193 -91.43 -5.98 50.34
C GLN A 193 -90.82 -4.70 50.95
N GLY A 194 -91.55 -4.01 51.84
CA GLY A 194 -91.11 -2.77 52.48
C GLY A 194 -90.89 -1.61 51.50
N LEU A 195 -91.61 -1.61 50.37
CA LEU A 195 -91.42 -0.64 49.28
C LEU A 195 -92.20 0.64 49.54
N ALA A 196 -91.53 1.79 49.37
CA ALA A 196 -92.20 3.08 49.31
C ALA A 196 -92.94 3.25 47.97
N LEU A 197 -94.18 3.73 48.02
CA LEU A 197 -94.97 4.10 46.84
C LEU A 197 -94.27 5.21 46.04
N VAL A 198 -94.31 5.09 44.71
CA VAL A 198 -93.79 6.08 43.76
C VAL A 198 -94.84 6.24 42.65
N GLY A 199 -95.45 7.42 42.55
CA GLY A 199 -96.65 7.62 41.75
C GLY A 199 -97.93 7.36 42.55
N ASP A 200 -99.04 7.18 41.84
CA ASP A 200 -100.36 6.93 42.42
C ASP A 200 -100.64 5.42 42.56
N GLU A 201 -101.70 5.04 43.29
CA GLU A 201 -102.04 3.64 43.52
C GLU A 201 -102.80 3.02 42.33
N ALA A 202 -102.07 2.33 41.45
CA ALA A 202 -102.65 1.60 40.32
C ALA A 202 -103.57 0.44 40.79
N LEU A 203 -104.72 0.30 40.13
CA LEU A 203 -105.70 -0.78 40.34
C LEU A 203 -105.27 -2.07 39.61
N SER A 204 -104.82 -1.97 38.37
CA SER A 204 -104.08 -3.04 37.68
C SER A 204 -102.67 -2.54 37.35
N TRP A 205 -101.65 -3.38 37.53
CA TRP A 205 -100.26 -3.01 37.26
C TRP A 205 -99.46 -4.18 36.68
N LEU A 206 -98.75 -3.95 35.58
CA LEU A 206 -97.90 -4.94 34.93
C LEU A 206 -96.57 -4.30 34.51
N GLY A 207 -95.49 -4.72 35.17
CA GLY A 207 -94.12 -4.29 34.89
C GLY A 207 -93.21 -5.45 34.48
N VAL A 208 -92.33 -5.21 33.51
CA VAL A 208 -91.37 -6.18 32.97
C VAL A 208 -89.96 -5.58 32.90
N PRO A 209 -88.90 -6.35 33.23
CA PRO A 209 -87.53 -5.85 33.18
C PRO A 209 -87.02 -5.74 31.73
N LEU A 210 -86.32 -4.66 31.41
CA LEU A 210 -85.53 -4.54 30.18
C LEU A 210 -84.19 -5.25 30.41
N ILE A 211 -84.05 -6.48 29.91
CA ILE A 211 -82.85 -7.31 30.08
C ILE A 211 -82.20 -7.58 28.72
N THR A 212 -80.89 -7.36 28.63
CA THR A 212 -80.05 -7.82 27.53
C THR A 212 -78.76 -8.42 28.07
N ALA A 213 -78.22 -9.47 27.45
CA ALA A 213 -76.97 -10.14 27.85
C ALA A 213 -76.83 -10.46 29.37
N ASN A 214 -77.94 -10.74 30.07
CA ASN A 214 -77.99 -10.92 31.53
C ASN A 214 -77.60 -9.67 32.38
N LYS A 215 -77.84 -8.48 31.84
CA LYS A 215 -77.77 -7.16 32.49
C LYS A 215 -79.15 -6.50 32.42
N VAL A 216 -79.57 -5.82 33.48
CA VAL A 216 -80.78 -4.96 33.45
C VAL A 216 -80.38 -3.58 32.95
N VAL A 217 -81.07 -3.09 31.92
CA VAL A 217 -80.90 -1.73 31.38
C VAL A 217 -82.11 -0.82 31.67
N GLY A 218 -83.15 -1.35 32.32
CA GLY A 218 -84.36 -0.60 32.67
C GLY A 218 -85.56 -1.47 33.00
N VAL A 219 -86.75 -0.87 32.95
CA VAL A 219 -88.07 -1.48 33.18
C VAL A 219 -89.08 -0.85 32.22
N MET A 220 -90.04 -1.63 31.73
CA MET A 220 -91.23 -1.13 31.03
C MET A 220 -92.47 -1.54 31.82
N ALA A 221 -93.46 -0.64 31.96
CA ALA A 221 -94.70 -0.94 32.67
C ALA A 221 -95.93 -0.30 32.01
N ILE A 222 -97.06 -1.02 32.10
CA ILE A 222 -98.41 -0.51 31.85
C ILE A 222 -99.22 -0.60 33.15
N GLU A 223 -100.06 0.40 33.40
CA GLU A 223 -100.87 0.47 34.61
C GLU A 223 -102.27 1.02 34.32
N SER A 224 -103.19 0.88 35.28
CA SER A 224 -104.53 1.44 35.17
C SER A 224 -105.05 1.87 36.53
N TYR A 225 -105.49 3.12 36.62
CA TYR A 225 -106.15 3.70 37.79
C TYR A 225 -107.69 3.55 37.75
N ALA A 226 -108.24 2.91 36.70
CA ALA A 226 -109.68 2.85 36.44
C ALA A 226 -110.28 1.43 36.45
N THR A 227 -109.46 0.40 36.23
CA THR A 227 -109.94 -0.98 36.06
C THR A 227 -109.05 -1.96 36.83
N GLU A 228 -109.65 -2.84 37.63
CA GLU A 228 -109.00 -4.03 38.20
C GLU A 228 -109.13 -5.23 37.24
N ASN A 229 -108.18 -6.15 37.30
CA ASN A 229 -108.06 -7.37 36.50
C ASN A 229 -107.96 -7.09 34.99
N LEU A 230 -107.32 -5.96 34.62
CA LEU A 230 -107.21 -5.52 33.22
C LEU A 230 -106.21 -6.35 32.40
N PHE A 231 -105.14 -6.85 33.03
CA PHE A 231 -104.05 -7.55 32.35
C PHE A 231 -104.07 -9.06 32.67
N THR A 232 -103.56 -9.86 31.73
CA THR A 232 -103.54 -11.32 31.79
C THR A 232 -102.11 -11.88 31.71
N PRO A 233 -101.89 -13.17 32.03
CA PRO A 233 -100.58 -13.80 31.83
C PRO A 233 -100.06 -13.71 30.38
N SER A 234 -100.95 -13.73 29.39
CA SER A 234 -100.60 -13.57 27.97
C SER A 234 -100.06 -12.15 27.67
N ASP A 235 -100.61 -11.14 28.35
CA ASP A 235 -100.15 -9.75 28.22
C ASP A 235 -98.75 -9.59 28.83
N GLN A 236 -98.48 -10.26 29.95
CA GLN A 236 -97.13 -10.34 30.53
C GLN A 236 -96.13 -11.01 29.58
N GLU A 237 -96.48 -12.10 28.91
CA GLU A 237 -95.61 -12.74 27.91
C GLU A 237 -95.30 -11.81 26.72
N LEU A 238 -96.32 -11.14 26.18
CA LEU A 238 -96.16 -10.23 25.04
C LEU A 238 -95.35 -8.98 25.42
N LEU A 239 -95.65 -8.34 26.55
CA LEU A 239 -94.91 -7.17 27.04
C LEU A 239 -93.45 -7.54 27.38
N SER A 240 -93.20 -8.72 27.95
CA SER A 240 -91.83 -9.23 28.18
C SER A 240 -91.06 -9.45 26.86
N THR A 241 -91.75 -9.90 25.80
CA THR A 241 -91.15 -10.12 24.48
C THR A 241 -90.81 -8.79 23.78
N ILE A 242 -91.68 -7.79 23.92
CA ILE A 242 -91.44 -6.40 23.49
C ILE A 242 -90.25 -5.80 24.25
N ALA A 243 -90.23 -5.93 25.59
CA ALA A 243 -89.19 -5.45 26.47
C ALA A 243 -87.79 -5.96 26.10
N LEU A 244 -87.66 -7.22 25.67
CA LEU A 244 -86.38 -7.78 25.20
C LEU A 244 -85.86 -7.05 23.94
N GLN A 245 -86.73 -6.69 22.98
CA GLN A 245 -86.30 -5.96 21.78
C GLN A 245 -85.83 -4.54 22.13
N VAL A 246 -86.54 -3.86 23.02
CA VAL A 246 -86.21 -2.50 23.49
C VAL A 246 -84.93 -2.50 24.31
N ALA A 247 -84.71 -3.50 25.17
CA ALA A 247 -83.47 -3.66 25.93
C ALA A 247 -82.23 -3.79 25.02
N ASN A 248 -82.35 -4.56 23.92
CA ASN A 248 -81.29 -4.73 22.93
C ASN A 248 -81.01 -3.43 22.16
N ALA A 249 -82.04 -2.67 21.80
CA ALA A 249 -81.89 -1.37 21.12
C ALA A 249 -81.16 -0.36 22.02
N LEU A 250 -81.60 -0.22 23.28
CA LEU A 250 -81.03 0.74 24.24
C LEU A 250 -79.56 0.47 24.58
N GLU A 251 -79.13 -0.78 24.72
CA GLU A 251 -77.72 -1.09 24.97
C GLU A 251 -76.86 -0.95 23.69
N SER A 252 -77.44 -1.22 22.51
CA SER A 252 -76.73 -1.02 21.23
C SER A 252 -76.43 0.47 20.98
N ASP A 253 -77.41 1.34 21.24
CA ASP A 253 -77.31 2.79 21.20
C ASP A 253 -76.19 3.29 22.13
N ARG A 254 -76.26 2.89 23.41
CA ARG A 254 -75.26 3.19 24.44
C ARG A 254 -73.83 2.76 24.07
N LEU A 255 -73.67 1.61 23.41
CA LEU A 255 -72.36 1.10 22.98
C LEU A 255 -71.79 1.84 21.76
N LEU A 256 -72.64 2.29 20.84
CA LEU A 256 -72.21 3.08 19.68
C LEU A 256 -71.66 4.46 20.11
N ASP A 257 -72.32 5.12 21.06
CA ASP A 257 -71.86 6.37 21.67
C ASP A 257 -70.53 6.21 22.41
N GLU A 258 -70.39 5.14 23.20
CA GLU A 258 -69.16 4.81 23.94
C GLU A 258 -67.96 4.59 22.98
N VAL A 259 -68.18 3.91 21.86
CA VAL A 259 -67.17 3.72 20.78
C VAL A 259 -66.88 5.04 20.04
N GLY A 260 -67.90 5.86 19.79
CA GLY A 260 -67.76 7.16 19.13
C GLY A 260 -66.86 8.13 19.91
N GLN A 261 -67.09 8.26 21.22
CA GLN A 261 -66.24 9.08 22.09
C GLN A 261 -64.79 8.53 22.16
N ARG A 262 -64.63 7.21 22.24
CA ARG A 262 -63.31 6.53 22.20
C ARG A 262 -62.50 6.92 20.96
N ALA A 263 -63.14 6.94 19.80
CA ALA A 263 -62.50 7.25 18.52
C ALA A 263 -61.97 8.69 18.47
N VAL A 264 -62.74 9.67 18.96
CA VAL A 264 -62.36 11.10 18.97
C VAL A 264 -61.16 11.36 19.90
N GLN A 265 -61.13 10.71 21.07
CA GLN A 265 -60.01 10.79 22.00
C GLN A 265 -58.73 10.19 21.40
N LEU A 266 -58.81 8.97 20.84
CA LEU A 266 -57.68 8.28 20.21
C LEU A 266 -57.15 9.04 18.99
N GLN A 267 -58.04 9.59 18.14
CA GLN A 267 -57.64 10.41 17.01
C GLN A 267 -56.92 11.70 17.48
N THR A 268 -57.42 12.35 18.53
CA THR A 268 -56.77 13.56 19.09
C THR A 268 -55.37 13.25 19.63
N ALA A 269 -55.18 12.14 20.35
CA ALA A 269 -53.85 11.71 20.80
C ALA A 269 -52.92 11.39 19.61
N ALA A 270 -53.44 10.72 18.57
CA ALA A 270 -52.68 10.44 17.34
C ALA A 270 -52.35 11.71 16.53
N GLU A 271 -53.15 12.77 16.60
CA GLU A 271 -52.84 14.08 15.99
C GLU A 271 -51.73 14.80 16.75
N VAL A 272 -51.78 14.84 18.08
CA VAL A 272 -50.68 15.38 18.92
C VAL A 272 -49.38 14.60 18.68
N ALA A 273 -49.43 13.26 18.66
CA ALA A 273 -48.26 12.42 18.40
C ALA A 273 -47.68 12.64 16.99
N ARG A 274 -48.51 12.81 15.95
CA ARG A 274 -48.05 13.08 14.58
C ARG A 274 -47.47 14.48 14.41
N ALA A 275 -48.09 15.51 14.99
CA ALA A 275 -47.57 16.88 14.98
C ALA A 275 -46.26 17.03 15.78
N THR A 276 -46.06 16.17 16.77
CA THR A 276 -44.82 16.03 17.55
C THR A 276 -43.73 15.36 16.71
N SER A 277 -44.01 14.17 16.16
CA SER A 277 -43.01 13.31 15.49
C SER A 277 -42.42 13.85 14.18
N SER A 278 -42.93 14.98 13.67
CA SER A 278 -42.34 15.69 12.52
C SER A 278 -41.23 16.68 12.88
N ILE A 279 -41.02 16.99 14.16
CA ILE A 279 -40.05 18.00 14.60
C ILE A 279 -38.74 17.31 15.01
N LEU A 280 -37.67 17.55 14.23
CA LEU A 280 -36.35 16.95 14.46
C LEU A 280 -35.45 17.78 15.42
N ASP A 281 -35.81 19.02 15.72
CA ASP A 281 -35.14 19.80 16.77
C ASP A 281 -35.73 19.48 18.15
N LEU A 282 -34.86 19.11 19.09
CA LEU A 282 -35.24 18.62 20.42
C LEU A 282 -36.00 19.68 21.25
N GLN A 283 -35.66 20.97 21.11
CA GLN A 283 -36.23 22.03 21.95
C GLN A 283 -37.59 22.48 21.38
N ALA A 284 -37.68 22.71 20.07
CA ALA A 284 -38.92 23.03 19.38
C ALA A 284 -39.96 21.89 19.49
N LEU A 285 -39.51 20.63 19.48
CA LEU A 285 -40.32 19.44 19.75
C LEU A 285 -40.99 19.53 21.13
N LEU A 286 -40.19 19.76 22.17
CA LEU A 286 -40.65 19.84 23.55
C LEU A 286 -41.60 21.03 23.79
N GLU A 287 -41.22 22.21 23.32
CA GLU A 287 -42.03 23.43 23.45
C GLU A 287 -43.37 23.30 22.72
N ARG A 288 -43.37 22.76 21.50
CA ARG A 288 -44.60 22.59 20.74
C ARG A 288 -45.52 21.52 21.34
N SER A 289 -44.96 20.45 21.90
CA SER A 289 -45.74 19.38 22.54
C SER A 289 -46.47 19.87 23.78
N VAL A 290 -45.80 20.59 24.69
CA VAL A 290 -46.45 21.04 25.94
C VAL A 290 -47.56 22.06 25.68
N GLU A 291 -47.37 22.98 24.73
CA GLU A 291 -48.41 23.95 24.33
C GLU A 291 -49.59 23.24 23.65
N LEU A 292 -49.35 22.25 22.76
CA LEU A 292 -50.43 21.46 22.14
C LEU A 292 -51.23 20.64 23.16
N ILE A 293 -50.57 20.04 24.16
CA ILE A 293 -51.25 19.27 25.21
C ILE A 293 -52.09 20.20 26.11
N ARG A 294 -51.58 21.40 26.44
CA ARG A 294 -52.37 22.40 27.17
C ARG A 294 -53.61 22.83 26.38
N ASP A 295 -53.41 23.30 25.15
CA ASP A 295 -54.47 23.93 24.36
C ASP A 295 -55.56 22.95 23.88
N ARG A 296 -55.23 21.66 23.79
CA ARG A 296 -56.18 20.63 23.32
C ARG A 296 -57.00 19.98 24.44
N PHE A 297 -56.55 20.07 25.70
CA PHE A 297 -57.17 19.43 26.85
C PHE A 297 -57.51 20.42 28.00
N ASP A 298 -57.33 21.72 27.79
CA ASP A 298 -57.65 22.83 28.72
C ASP A 298 -57.02 22.68 30.12
N TYR A 299 -55.77 22.20 30.17
CA TYR A 299 -55.03 22.05 31.42
C TYR A 299 -54.40 23.37 31.89
N TYR A 300 -54.34 23.59 33.21
CA TYR A 300 -53.79 24.82 33.81
C TYR A 300 -52.28 24.98 33.54
N TYR A 301 -51.52 23.88 33.63
CA TYR A 301 -50.10 23.86 33.29
C TYR A 301 -49.66 22.50 32.77
N VAL A 302 -48.76 22.49 31.78
CA VAL A 302 -48.09 21.31 31.25
C VAL A 302 -46.58 21.57 31.21
N GLY A 303 -45.77 20.57 31.56
CA GLY A 303 -44.31 20.68 31.48
C GLY A 303 -43.59 19.35 31.32
N VAL A 304 -42.44 19.37 30.66
CA VAL A 304 -41.58 18.20 30.46
C VAL A 304 -40.24 18.40 31.17
N PHE A 305 -39.93 17.44 32.03
CA PHE A 305 -38.64 17.30 32.69
C PHE A 305 -37.88 16.12 32.08
N LEU A 306 -36.61 16.32 31.75
CA LEU A 306 -35.70 15.23 31.34
C LEU A 306 -34.68 14.97 32.44
N ALA A 307 -34.33 13.71 32.66
CA ALA A 307 -33.26 13.34 33.59
C ALA A 307 -31.89 13.77 33.03
N ASP A 308 -30.98 14.16 33.92
CA ASP A 308 -29.58 14.40 33.56
C ASP A 308 -28.78 13.09 33.39
N ALA A 309 -27.56 13.20 32.86
CA ALA A 309 -26.73 12.04 32.52
C ALA A 309 -26.35 11.20 33.76
N GLU A 310 -26.24 11.82 34.94
CA GLU A 310 -25.91 11.14 36.20
C GLU A 310 -27.12 10.41 36.83
N ARG A 311 -28.35 10.65 36.37
CA ARG A 311 -29.56 9.98 36.89
C ARG A 311 -30.29 10.78 37.97
N ARG A 312 -29.75 11.94 38.34
CA ARG A 312 -29.94 12.59 39.64
C ARG A 312 -30.92 13.76 39.62
N TRP A 313 -30.90 14.56 38.56
CA TRP A 313 -31.77 15.74 38.46
C TRP A 313 -32.73 15.61 37.29
N ALA A 314 -34.02 15.71 37.59
CA ALA A 314 -35.07 15.96 36.62
C ALA A 314 -35.04 17.47 36.31
N VAL A 315 -34.58 17.85 35.12
CA VAL A 315 -34.41 19.25 34.69
C VAL A 315 -35.55 19.63 33.76
N LEU A 316 -36.23 20.75 34.03
CA LEU A 316 -37.29 21.27 33.15
C LEU A 316 -36.68 21.64 31.79
N ARG A 317 -37.31 21.19 30.70
CA ARG A 317 -36.87 21.48 29.32
C ARG A 317 -37.91 22.25 28.50
N ALA A 318 -39.19 22.00 28.74
CA ALA A 318 -40.28 22.86 28.28
C ALA A 318 -41.37 22.94 29.36
N GLY A 319 -42.06 24.07 29.41
CA GLY A 319 -43.16 24.31 30.34
C GLY A 319 -44.02 25.45 29.85
N THR A 320 -45.34 25.33 29.97
CA THR A 320 -46.28 26.25 29.35
C THR A 320 -46.43 27.59 30.09
N GLY A 321 -46.75 28.64 29.33
CA GLY A 321 -47.12 29.95 29.88
C GLY A 321 -45.99 30.65 30.66
N GLU A 322 -46.36 31.64 31.47
CA GLU A 322 -45.39 32.49 32.18
C GLU A 322 -44.66 31.75 33.31
N ALA A 323 -45.34 30.83 34.01
CA ALA A 323 -44.72 29.97 35.01
C ALA A 323 -43.62 29.10 34.39
N GLY A 324 -43.90 28.48 33.23
CA GLY A 324 -42.93 27.70 32.46
C GLY A 324 -41.71 28.52 32.04
N ARG A 325 -41.91 29.69 31.42
CA ARG A 325 -40.83 30.60 31.03
C ARG A 325 -39.92 30.98 32.21
N ARG A 326 -40.51 31.33 33.36
CA ARG A 326 -39.74 31.71 34.57
C ARG A 326 -38.97 30.53 35.16
N MET A 327 -39.54 29.32 35.15
CA MET A 327 -38.84 28.11 35.60
C MET A 327 -37.68 27.70 34.68
N LEU A 328 -37.85 27.83 33.36
CA LEU A 328 -36.80 27.57 32.37
C LEU A 328 -35.63 28.55 32.54
N ALA A 329 -35.91 29.85 32.67
CA ALA A 329 -34.89 30.87 32.94
C ALA A 329 -34.14 30.62 34.25
N ALA A 330 -34.82 30.11 35.28
CA ALA A 330 -34.22 29.72 36.55
C ALA A 330 -33.48 28.37 36.52
N ARG A 331 -33.44 27.67 35.38
CA ARG A 331 -32.91 26.28 35.23
C ARG A 331 -33.51 25.31 36.26
N HIS A 332 -34.82 25.40 36.46
CA HIS A 332 -35.53 24.64 37.49
C HIS A 332 -35.31 23.12 37.35
N ARG A 333 -35.01 22.48 38.49
CA ARG A 333 -34.70 21.05 38.59
C ARG A 333 -35.18 20.47 39.91
N LEU A 334 -35.55 19.20 39.89
CA LEU A 334 -36.03 18.41 41.02
C LEU A 334 -35.16 17.15 41.17
N GLU A 335 -34.92 16.67 42.39
CA GLU A 335 -34.09 15.47 42.61
C GLU A 335 -34.89 14.20 42.27
N VAL A 336 -34.30 13.32 41.44
CA VAL A 336 -34.90 12.05 41.04
C VAL A 336 -35.00 11.14 42.25
N GLY A 337 -36.20 10.60 42.50
CA GLY A 337 -36.52 9.88 43.73
C GLY A 337 -36.65 10.75 44.99
N GLY A 338 -36.42 12.06 44.90
CA GLY A 338 -36.56 13.01 46.01
C GLY A 338 -38.00 13.44 46.26
N ALA A 339 -38.17 14.58 46.94
CA ALA A 339 -39.44 15.08 47.47
C ALA A 339 -40.42 15.67 46.43
N SER A 340 -40.54 15.10 45.22
CA SER A 340 -41.52 15.53 44.22
C SER A 340 -42.20 14.38 43.45
N MET A 341 -43.45 14.61 43.02
CA MET A 341 -44.24 13.75 42.12
C MET A 341 -43.44 13.34 40.87
N ILE A 342 -42.81 14.33 40.22
CA ILE A 342 -41.97 14.20 39.03
C ILE A 342 -40.73 13.34 39.32
N GLY A 343 -40.02 13.61 40.42
CA GLY A 343 -38.85 12.85 40.83
C GLY A 343 -39.17 11.39 41.14
N ALA A 344 -40.27 11.13 41.84
CA ALA A 344 -40.75 9.77 42.12
C ALA A 344 -41.20 9.03 40.84
N CYS A 345 -41.93 9.71 39.95
CA CYS A 345 -42.33 9.18 38.65
C CYS A 345 -41.15 8.70 37.80
N ILE A 346 -40.06 9.49 37.75
CA ILE A 346 -38.84 9.14 37.00
C ILE A 346 -38.07 7.99 37.67
N ARG A 347 -38.00 7.93 39.01
CA ARG A 347 -37.33 6.84 39.73
C ARG A 347 -38.07 5.51 39.54
N ASP A 348 -39.40 5.52 39.68
CA ASP A 348 -40.23 4.32 39.71
C ASP A 348 -40.71 3.87 38.32
N ALA A 349 -40.47 4.68 37.27
CA ALA A 349 -40.96 4.50 35.89
C ALA A 349 -42.49 4.27 35.78
N GLN A 350 -43.24 4.84 36.72
CA GLN A 350 -44.70 4.70 36.86
C GLN A 350 -45.38 6.06 36.98
N ALA A 351 -46.64 6.14 36.52
CA ALA A 351 -47.46 7.33 36.66
C ALA A 351 -47.76 7.63 38.14
N ARG A 352 -47.79 8.92 38.51
CA ARG A 352 -48.14 9.42 39.84
C ARG A 352 -49.26 10.44 39.68
N ILE A 353 -50.36 10.27 40.41
CA ILE A 353 -51.56 11.11 40.32
C ILE A 353 -51.97 11.55 41.73
N ALA A 354 -52.30 12.82 41.88
CA ALA A 354 -52.87 13.43 43.07
C ALA A 354 -54.13 14.21 42.68
N LEU A 355 -55.28 13.72 43.14
CA LEU A 355 -56.61 14.27 42.80
C LEU A 355 -57.04 15.45 43.69
N ASP A 356 -56.37 15.67 44.81
CA ASP A 356 -56.51 16.89 45.63
C ASP A 356 -55.17 17.20 46.29
N VAL A 357 -54.37 18.07 45.67
CA VAL A 357 -53.07 18.46 46.23
C VAL A 357 -53.27 19.42 47.41
N GLY A 358 -53.38 18.85 48.60
CA GLY A 358 -53.50 19.58 49.86
C GLY A 358 -54.04 18.76 51.04
N VAL A 359 -54.61 17.59 50.79
CA VAL A 359 -55.21 16.73 51.82
C VAL A 359 -54.20 15.72 52.35
N GLU A 360 -53.85 15.80 53.64
CA GLU A 360 -53.15 14.72 54.34
C GLU A 360 -54.05 13.49 54.51
N GLY A 361 -53.54 12.30 54.18
CA GLY A 361 -54.18 11.02 54.50
C GLY A 361 -54.71 10.18 53.34
N ALA A 362 -54.62 10.64 52.09
CA ALA A 362 -55.20 9.97 50.90
C ALA A 362 -54.43 8.72 50.38
N GLY A 363 -54.12 7.76 51.27
CA GLY A 363 -53.71 6.38 50.95
C GLY A 363 -52.30 6.16 50.38
N TYR A 364 -51.79 7.09 49.58
CA TYR A 364 -50.43 7.07 49.05
C TYR A 364 -49.64 8.25 49.60
N SER A 365 -48.35 8.06 49.87
CA SER A 365 -47.46 9.15 50.32
C SER A 365 -47.36 10.21 49.20
N THR A 366 -48.06 11.33 49.39
CA THR A 366 -48.10 12.46 48.46
C THR A 366 -46.83 13.30 48.62
N VAL A 367 -45.76 12.78 48.02
CA VAL A 367 -44.43 13.38 47.94
C VAL A 367 -44.48 14.65 47.08
N ARG A 368 -45.00 15.75 47.65
CA ARG A 368 -45.23 17.06 46.99
C ARG A 368 -44.04 17.99 47.17
N PHE A 369 -43.63 18.60 46.06
CA PHE A 369 -42.88 19.86 46.07
C PHE A 369 -43.89 20.98 45.77
N ASP A 370 -44.06 21.92 46.69
CA ASP A 370 -45.01 23.03 46.48
C ASP A 370 -44.35 24.16 45.69
N ASN A 371 -44.97 24.58 44.58
CA ASN A 371 -44.35 25.47 43.60
C ASN A 371 -44.99 26.87 43.63
N PRO A 372 -44.30 27.91 44.13
CA PRO A 372 -44.85 29.27 44.24
C PRO A 372 -45.21 29.94 42.91
N LEU A 373 -44.89 29.33 41.76
CA LEU A 373 -45.26 29.81 40.43
C LEU A 373 -46.56 29.18 39.89
N LEU A 374 -47.13 28.19 40.58
CA LEU A 374 -48.35 27.46 40.19
C LEU A 374 -49.31 27.32 41.40
N PRO A 375 -49.81 28.44 41.97
CA PRO A 375 -50.58 28.43 43.22
C PRO A 375 -51.98 27.81 43.09
N GLU A 376 -52.58 27.85 41.90
CA GLU A 376 -53.94 27.35 41.64
C GLU A 376 -53.98 25.84 41.32
N THR A 377 -52.85 25.12 41.43
CA THR A 377 -52.82 23.68 41.18
C THR A 377 -53.58 22.93 42.28
N HIS A 378 -54.66 22.25 41.89
CA HIS A 378 -55.52 21.45 42.75
C HIS A 378 -55.53 19.96 42.41
N SER A 379 -55.20 19.58 41.16
CA SER A 379 -54.81 18.20 40.80
C SER A 379 -53.47 18.21 40.05
N GLU A 380 -52.60 17.22 40.30
CA GLU A 380 -51.37 16.98 39.51
C GLU A 380 -51.29 15.52 39.06
N MET A 381 -50.87 15.31 37.80
CA MET A 381 -50.47 14.03 37.25
C MET A 381 -49.06 14.15 36.65
N ALA A 382 -48.16 13.24 37.02
CA ALA A 382 -46.86 13.05 36.37
C ALA A 382 -46.81 11.66 35.73
N VAL A 383 -46.58 11.59 34.42
CA VAL A 383 -46.44 10.35 33.65
C VAL A 383 -45.01 10.21 33.09
N PRO A 384 -44.42 9.01 33.10
CA PRO A 384 -43.02 8.83 32.72
C PRO A 384 -42.85 8.88 31.20
N LEU A 385 -41.79 9.57 30.74
CA LEU A 385 -41.30 9.45 29.37
C LEU A 385 -40.39 8.23 29.32
N ARG A 386 -40.83 7.13 28.68
CA ARG A 386 -40.11 5.84 28.72
C ARG A 386 -39.29 5.53 27.47
N ARG A 387 -38.16 4.86 27.67
CA ARG A 387 -37.34 4.21 26.65
C ARG A 387 -37.13 2.75 27.09
N GLY A 388 -37.98 1.85 26.60
CA GLY A 388 -38.13 0.52 27.20
C GLY A 388 -38.57 0.64 28.66
N ASP A 389 -38.03 -0.19 29.54
CA ASP A 389 -38.36 -0.17 30.98
C ASP A 389 -37.84 1.09 31.72
N GLN A 390 -37.01 1.92 31.07
CA GLN A 390 -36.30 3.02 31.72
C GLN A 390 -36.95 4.38 31.43
N ALA A 391 -37.37 5.11 32.47
CA ALA A 391 -37.79 6.50 32.32
C ALA A 391 -36.59 7.41 31.99
N ILE A 392 -36.69 8.20 30.91
CA ILE A 392 -35.74 9.25 30.51
C ILE A 392 -36.16 10.65 30.99
N GLY A 393 -37.40 10.77 31.48
CA GLY A 393 -38.00 12.02 31.94
C GLY A 393 -39.43 11.80 32.40
N ALA A 394 -40.17 12.88 32.61
CA ALA A 394 -41.61 12.85 32.87
C ALA A 394 -42.31 14.08 32.29
N LEU A 395 -43.55 13.86 31.85
CA LEU A 395 -44.53 14.89 31.51
C LEU A 395 -45.41 15.12 32.76
N THR A 396 -45.43 16.34 33.27
CA THR A 396 -46.41 16.77 34.30
C THR A 396 -47.54 17.55 33.66
N VAL A 397 -48.75 17.29 34.15
CA VAL A 397 -50.01 17.94 33.80
C VAL A 397 -50.69 18.35 35.10
N GLN A 398 -51.10 19.61 35.20
CA GLN A 398 -51.69 20.20 36.39
C GLN A 398 -53.01 20.90 36.05
N SER A 399 -53.98 20.82 36.97
CA SER A 399 -55.32 21.39 36.81
C SER A 399 -55.75 22.15 38.08
N SER A 400 -56.54 23.20 37.90
CA SER A 400 -57.18 23.96 38.98
C SER A 400 -58.51 23.37 39.46
N ALA A 401 -59.00 22.30 38.84
CA ALA A 401 -60.06 21.48 39.40
C ALA A 401 -59.49 20.45 40.40
N ARG A 402 -60.28 20.10 41.42
CA ARG A 402 -60.08 18.90 42.24
C ARG A 402 -60.75 17.71 41.55
N GLY A 403 -60.17 16.52 41.67
CA GLY A 403 -60.67 15.31 41.01
C GLY A 403 -60.49 15.32 39.49
N ALA A 404 -59.57 16.14 38.96
CA ALA A 404 -59.54 16.50 37.54
C ALA A 404 -59.06 15.40 36.57
N PHE A 405 -58.68 14.23 37.06
CA PHE A 405 -58.12 13.14 36.25
C PHE A 405 -58.88 11.83 36.53
N SER A 406 -59.54 11.31 35.51
CA SER A 406 -60.05 9.94 35.49
C SER A 406 -58.92 8.94 35.25
N GLN A 407 -59.21 7.65 35.42
CA GLN A 407 -58.26 6.60 35.06
C GLN A 407 -58.02 6.51 33.53
N GLU A 408 -58.91 7.08 32.71
CA GLU A 408 -58.76 7.14 31.26
C GLU A 408 -57.79 8.26 30.84
N ASP A 409 -57.81 9.40 31.53
CA ASP A 409 -56.84 10.49 31.34
C ASP A 409 -55.41 10.02 31.62
N VAL A 410 -55.21 9.14 32.60
CA VAL A 410 -53.91 8.52 32.89
C VAL A 410 -53.43 7.67 31.72
N VAL A 411 -54.31 6.86 31.12
CA VAL A 411 -53.97 6.03 29.95
C VAL A 411 -53.68 6.91 28.72
N LEU A 412 -54.48 7.95 28.52
CA LEU A 412 -54.33 8.92 27.42
C LEU A 412 -53.00 9.67 27.52
N MET A 413 -52.69 10.25 28.67
CA MET A 413 -51.44 11.00 28.88
C MET A 413 -50.22 10.08 28.92
N THR A 414 -50.34 8.82 29.40
CA THR A 414 -49.26 7.82 29.25
C THR A 414 -48.99 7.51 27.78
N THR A 415 -50.04 7.36 26.97
CA THR A 415 -49.89 7.11 25.51
C THR A 415 -49.21 8.29 24.82
N ILE A 416 -49.57 9.53 25.16
CA ILE A 416 -48.90 10.73 24.63
C ILE A 416 -47.44 10.81 25.13
N ALA A 417 -47.16 10.44 26.38
CA ALA A 417 -45.81 10.42 26.94
C ALA A 417 -44.90 9.37 26.28
N ASP A 418 -45.37 8.16 26.02
CA ASP A 418 -44.60 7.12 25.33
C ASP A 418 -44.32 7.50 23.86
N GLN A 419 -45.26 8.16 23.18
CA GLN A 419 -45.04 8.74 21.83
C GLN A 419 -44.04 9.90 21.87
N LEU A 420 -44.15 10.82 22.83
CA LEU A 420 -43.20 11.92 23.00
C LEU A 420 -41.79 11.41 23.31
N ALA A 421 -41.65 10.39 24.18
CA ALA A 421 -40.36 9.77 24.48
C ALA A 421 -39.72 9.14 23.23
N THR A 422 -40.53 8.52 22.36
CA THR A 422 -40.08 7.99 21.06
C THR A 422 -39.60 9.11 20.13
N ALA A 423 -40.34 10.21 20.02
CA ALA A 423 -39.94 11.37 19.23
C ALA A 423 -38.67 12.06 19.75
N LEU A 424 -38.49 12.14 21.08
CA LEU A 424 -37.30 12.69 21.73
C LEU A 424 -36.05 11.86 21.45
N GLU A 425 -36.16 10.53 21.45
CA GLU A 425 -35.06 9.64 21.07
C GLU A 425 -34.71 9.81 19.58
N ASN A 426 -35.71 9.90 18.69
CA ASN A 426 -35.49 10.14 17.26
C ASN A 426 -34.78 11.48 16.99
N ALA A 427 -35.24 12.57 17.62
CA ALA A 427 -34.60 13.89 17.51
C ALA A 427 -33.16 13.87 18.05
N ARG A 428 -32.91 13.19 19.17
CA ARG A 428 -31.56 12.99 19.72
C ARG A 428 -30.66 12.23 18.75
N LEU A 429 -31.10 11.07 18.24
CA LEU A 429 -30.33 10.23 17.32
C LEU A 429 -30.04 10.96 16.00
N PHE A 430 -30.99 11.75 15.50
CA PHE A 430 -30.78 12.60 14.32
C PHE A 430 -29.72 13.68 14.58
N ALA A 431 -29.80 14.38 15.72
CA ALA A 431 -28.81 15.38 16.11
C ALA A 431 -27.44 14.79 16.46
N GLU A 432 -27.34 13.50 16.76
CA GLU A 432 -26.09 12.73 16.92
C GLU A 432 -25.51 12.37 15.54
N SER A 433 -26.33 11.75 14.69
CA SER A 433 -25.97 11.40 13.31
C SER A 433 -25.56 12.59 12.44
N GLN A 434 -26.16 13.79 12.63
CA GLN A 434 -25.70 14.99 11.93
C GLN A 434 -24.28 15.42 12.36
N ARG A 435 -23.96 15.40 13.67
CA ARG A 435 -22.62 15.75 14.16
C ARG A 435 -21.55 14.76 13.68
N ASP A 436 -21.88 13.47 13.67
CA ASP A 436 -20.98 12.44 13.11
C ASP A 436 -20.77 12.65 11.59
N ALA A 437 -21.84 12.97 10.85
CA ALA A 437 -21.75 13.26 9.42
C ALA A 437 -20.95 14.54 9.12
N GLU A 438 -21.05 15.57 9.96
CA GLU A 438 -20.24 16.79 9.88
C GLU A 438 -18.75 16.50 10.14
N GLU A 439 -18.42 15.71 11.18
CA GLU A 439 -17.03 15.32 11.46
C GLU A 439 -16.43 14.46 10.34
N VAL A 440 -17.19 13.50 9.80
CA VAL A 440 -16.76 12.69 8.64
C VAL A 440 -16.55 13.56 7.40
N ASN A 441 -17.43 14.54 7.13
CA ASN A 441 -17.25 15.47 6.01
C ASN A 441 -16.04 16.39 6.20
N LEU A 442 -15.78 16.86 7.42
CA LEU A 442 -14.61 17.67 7.75
C LEU A 442 -13.32 16.88 7.52
N LEU A 443 -13.25 15.65 8.05
CA LEU A 443 -12.11 14.75 7.89
C LEU A 443 -11.90 14.36 6.42
N TYR A 444 -12.97 14.11 5.65
CA TYR A 444 -12.87 13.78 4.22
C TYR A 444 -12.36 14.96 3.36
N ARG A 445 -12.81 16.19 3.63
CA ARG A 445 -12.31 17.39 2.94
C ARG A 445 -10.84 17.63 3.24
N ALA A 446 -10.47 17.57 4.52
CA ALA A 446 -9.08 17.69 4.95
C ALA A 446 -8.20 16.58 4.35
N ALA A 447 -8.67 15.32 4.33
CA ALA A 447 -8.00 14.20 3.68
C ALA A 447 -7.72 14.47 2.19
N SER A 448 -8.73 14.97 1.47
CA SER A 448 -8.62 15.31 0.05
C SER A 448 -7.58 16.41 -0.19
N GLU A 449 -7.61 17.49 0.60
CA GLU A 449 -6.68 18.62 0.48
C GLU A 449 -5.24 18.25 0.86
N LEU A 450 -5.04 17.43 1.90
CA LEU A 450 -3.74 16.90 2.30
C LEU A 450 -3.12 16.01 1.20
N ASN A 451 -3.92 15.16 0.54
CA ASN A 451 -3.44 14.31 -0.55
C ASN A 451 -3.22 15.09 -1.86
N ALA A 452 -3.96 16.18 -2.09
CA ALA A 452 -3.80 17.06 -3.25
C ALA A 452 -2.70 18.14 -3.06
N SER A 453 -2.11 18.25 -1.87
CA SER A 453 -1.19 19.34 -1.52
C SER A 453 0.10 19.33 -2.37
N PRO A 454 0.45 20.43 -3.07
CA PRO A 454 1.56 20.47 -4.02
C PRO A 454 2.95 20.51 -3.39
N ASP A 455 3.08 20.79 -2.09
CA ASP A 455 4.35 20.85 -1.34
C ASP A 455 4.12 20.68 0.18
N TYR A 456 5.21 20.69 0.97
CA TYR A 456 5.18 20.57 2.44
C TYR A 456 4.44 21.73 3.15
N ALA A 457 4.45 22.94 2.58
CA ALA A 457 3.80 24.10 3.17
C ALA A 457 2.28 24.07 2.97
N ALA A 458 1.80 23.56 1.84
CA ALA A 458 0.38 23.29 1.61
C ALA A 458 -0.17 22.22 2.56
N ILE A 459 0.59 21.13 2.82
CA ILE A 459 0.23 20.11 3.83
C ILE A 459 0.08 20.76 5.22
N LEU A 460 1.01 21.66 5.57
CA LEU A 460 0.95 22.39 6.84
C LEU A 460 -0.25 23.37 6.90
N GLU A 461 -0.58 24.07 5.82
CA GLU A 461 -1.72 24.99 5.82
C GLU A 461 -3.05 24.25 5.87
N ALA A 462 -3.21 23.11 5.20
CA ALA A 462 -4.38 22.23 5.34
C ALA A 462 -4.54 21.71 6.78
N LEU A 463 -3.43 21.29 7.42
CA LEU A 463 -3.43 20.94 8.85
C LEU A 463 -3.87 22.11 9.74
N ARG A 464 -3.47 23.35 9.42
CA ARG A 464 -3.89 24.55 10.16
C ARG A 464 -5.35 24.92 9.89
N GLN A 465 -5.83 24.78 8.65
CA GLN A 465 -7.20 25.10 8.25
C GLN A 465 -8.24 24.20 8.93
N TYR A 466 -7.94 22.91 9.11
CA TYR A 466 -8.89 21.90 9.57
C TYR A 466 -8.72 21.41 11.02
N THR A 467 -7.78 21.97 11.79
CA THR A 467 -7.52 21.53 13.17
C THR A 467 -7.33 22.69 14.15
N VAL A 468 -7.18 22.36 15.44
CA VAL A 468 -6.79 23.30 16.50
C VAL A 468 -5.50 24.08 16.18
N LEU A 469 -4.64 23.57 15.30
CA LEU A 469 -3.39 24.20 14.85
C LEU A 469 -3.62 25.50 14.04
N GLY A 470 -4.84 25.77 13.58
CA GLY A 470 -5.19 27.10 13.03
C GLY A 470 -5.25 28.19 14.09
N LYS A 471 -5.49 27.83 15.36
CA LYS A 471 -5.74 28.76 16.47
C LYS A 471 -4.46 29.28 17.16
N THR A 472 -3.28 28.83 16.76
CA THR A 472 -2.01 29.35 17.30
C THR A 472 -1.73 30.79 16.86
N ASP A 473 -1.15 31.55 17.77
CA ASP A 473 -0.59 32.88 17.55
C ASP A 473 0.94 32.93 17.75
N ILE A 474 1.64 31.79 17.66
CA ILE A 474 3.10 31.67 17.80
C ILE A 474 3.72 30.99 16.56
N PHE A 475 3.61 29.67 16.45
CA PHE A 475 4.11 28.89 15.30
C PHE A 475 3.42 27.52 15.19
N VAL A 476 3.46 26.94 13.98
CA VAL A 476 3.27 25.49 13.74
C VAL A 476 4.45 24.99 12.91
N SER A 477 4.98 23.82 13.22
CA SER A 477 6.12 23.22 12.50
C SER A 477 5.95 21.73 12.26
N VAL A 478 6.35 21.29 11.06
CA VAL A 478 6.45 19.88 10.66
C VAL A 478 7.92 19.49 10.72
N GLU A 479 8.28 18.64 11.67
CA GLU A 479 9.66 18.20 11.91
C GLU A 479 9.74 16.70 11.61
N ARG A 480 10.60 16.28 10.68
CA ARG A 480 10.80 14.87 10.32
C ARG A 480 12.07 14.34 10.97
N PHE A 481 12.07 13.09 11.42
CA PHE A 481 13.28 12.41 11.85
C PHE A 481 14.20 12.10 10.66
N ASP A 482 15.50 11.96 10.91
CA ASP A 482 16.46 11.48 9.90
C ASP A 482 16.17 10.01 9.50
N HIS A 483 15.77 9.19 10.47
CA HIS A 483 15.23 7.84 10.25
C HIS A 483 14.02 7.55 11.17
N PRO A 484 13.11 6.63 10.79
CA PRO A 484 11.92 6.34 11.60
C PRO A 484 12.28 5.79 12.98
N TRP A 485 11.52 6.21 14.00
CA TRP A 485 11.82 5.96 15.41
C TRP A 485 11.84 4.47 15.77
N LYS A 486 12.94 4.00 16.37
CA LYS A 486 13.10 2.62 16.84
C LYS A 486 13.56 2.61 18.30
N PRO A 487 13.03 1.75 19.19
CA PRO A 487 13.41 1.74 20.61
C PRO A 487 14.90 1.55 20.85
N ASP A 488 15.56 0.70 20.06
CA ASP A 488 16.98 0.38 20.16
C ASP A 488 17.89 1.35 19.38
N ALA A 489 17.29 2.24 18.58
CA ALA A 489 17.96 3.20 17.70
C ALA A 489 17.07 4.44 17.52
N PRO A 490 17.07 5.38 18.48
CA PRO A 490 16.37 6.64 18.32
C PRO A 490 17.03 7.50 17.24
N PRO A 491 16.27 8.38 16.56
CA PRO A 491 16.78 9.24 15.50
C PRO A 491 17.91 10.15 15.97
N ALA A 492 18.84 10.48 15.07
CA ALA A 492 19.99 11.32 15.37
C ALA A 492 19.71 12.82 15.13
N ALA A 493 18.68 13.16 14.35
CA ALA A 493 18.33 14.55 14.04
C ALA A 493 16.83 14.76 13.75
N LEU A 494 16.41 16.03 13.87
CA LEU A 494 15.14 16.55 13.39
C LEU A 494 15.38 17.53 12.24
N VAL A 495 14.62 17.37 11.15
CA VAL A 495 14.69 18.17 9.92
C VAL A 495 13.33 18.86 9.70
N PRO A 496 13.25 20.20 9.72
CA PRO A 496 12.00 20.90 9.45
C PRO A 496 11.63 20.79 7.96
N LEU A 497 10.46 20.22 7.66
CA LEU A 497 9.91 20.14 6.30
C LEU A 497 9.11 21.39 5.93
N ALA A 498 8.34 21.92 6.88
CA ALA A 498 7.55 23.14 6.71
C ALA A 498 7.31 23.81 8.06
N ARG A 499 7.20 25.14 8.07
CA ARG A 499 6.95 25.93 9.28
C ARG A 499 6.16 27.20 8.98
N TRP A 500 5.13 27.44 9.76
CA TRP A 500 4.37 28.70 9.80
C TRP A 500 4.67 29.42 11.12
N THR A 501 4.79 30.75 11.09
CA THR A 501 5.10 31.55 12.29
C THR A 501 4.33 32.87 12.29
N LYS A 502 4.12 33.45 13.48
CA LYS A 502 3.48 34.75 13.68
C LYS A 502 4.31 35.64 14.58
N ASP A 503 4.86 36.72 14.01
CA ASP A 503 5.73 37.70 14.67
C ASP A 503 7.05 37.13 15.24
N ILE A 504 7.53 35.99 14.71
CA ILE A 504 8.75 35.31 15.17
C ILE A 504 9.85 35.39 14.12
N LYS A 505 11.05 35.75 14.56
CA LYS A 505 12.23 35.80 13.68
C LYS A 505 12.89 34.43 13.52
N PRO A 506 13.57 34.15 12.39
CA PRO A 506 14.21 32.85 12.14
C PRO A 506 15.19 32.38 13.23
N GLU A 507 15.89 33.30 13.91
CA GLU A 507 16.89 32.95 14.93
C GLU A 507 16.26 32.41 16.24
N ALA A 508 14.93 32.33 16.33
CA ALA A 508 14.23 31.59 17.37
C ALA A 508 14.34 30.06 17.21
N PHE A 509 14.64 29.59 16.00
CA PHE A 509 14.70 28.17 15.64
C PHE A 509 16.16 27.72 15.43
N ASP A 510 16.98 27.95 16.45
CA ASP A 510 18.40 27.61 16.47
C ASP A 510 18.66 26.15 16.94
N ALA A 511 19.93 25.81 17.20
CA ALA A 511 20.29 24.49 17.72
C ALA A 511 19.61 24.15 19.05
N HIS A 512 19.31 25.15 19.91
CA HIS A 512 18.60 24.93 21.17
C HIS A 512 17.13 24.57 20.96
N TYR A 513 16.49 25.07 19.89
CA TYR A 513 15.15 24.62 19.48
C TYR A 513 15.14 23.16 19.07
N LEU A 514 16.10 22.72 18.26
CA LEU A 514 16.20 21.32 17.84
C LEU A 514 16.45 20.38 19.04
N LEU A 515 17.34 20.78 19.97
CA LEU A 515 17.57 20.04 21.22
C LEU A 515 16.31 19.99 22.11
N ALA A 516 15.63 21.12 22.33
CA ALA A 516 14.41 21.19 23.13
C ALA A 516 13.25 20.38 22.53
N LEU A 517 13.17 20.27 21.20
CA LEU A 517 12.24 19.36 20.54
C LEU A 517 12.66 17.89 20.64
N PHE A 518 13.95 17.60 20.60
CA PHE A 518 14.44 16.22 20.72
C PHE A 518 14.27 15.66 22.14
N ASP A 519 14.49 16.50 23.17
CA ASP A 519 14.09 16.25 24.57
C ASP A 519 12.58 15.99 24.68
N ALA A 520 11.76 16.78 23.98
CA ALA A 520 10.31 16.67 24.02
C ALA A 520 9.79 15.41 23.28
N ALA A 521 10.37 15.08 22.13
CA ALA A 521 10.01 13.90 21.33
C ALA A 521 10.17 12.62 22.14
N GLN A 522 11.25 12.46 22.91
CA GLN A 522 11.49 11.30 23.79
C GLN A 522 10.37 11.06 24.84
N LEU A 523 9.50 12.04 25.10
CA LEU A 523 8.38 11.95 26.05
C LEU A 523 7.00 11.83 25.38
N VAL A 524 6.92 11.97 24.06
CA VAL A 524 5.71 11.76 23.25
C VAL A 524 5.58 10.27 22.92
N ARG A 525 4.34 9.75 22.90
CA ARG A 525 4.07 8.39 22.43
C ARG A 525 3.48 8.42 21.02
N PRO A 526 3.75 7.43 20.15
CA PRO A 526 3.25 7.42 18.77
C PRO A 526 1.72 7.30 18.68
N ASP A 527 1.05 6.85 19.74
CA ASP A 527 -0.41 6.65 19.83
C ASP A 527 -1.16 7.80 20.53
N VAL A 528 -0.47 8.72 21.23
CA VAL A 528 -1.11 9.78 22.02
C VAL A 528 -0.39 11.12 21.87
N PRO A 529 -1.06 12.20 21.42
CA PRO A 529 -0.46 13.53 21.33
C PRO A 529 -0.27 14.14 22.73
N ALA A 530 0.90 14.73 22.98
CA ALA A 530 1.16 15.49 24.20
C ALA A 530 0.59 16.92 24.06
N LEU A 531 -0.68 17.06 24.43
CA LEU A 531 -1.38 18.33 24.53
C LEU A 531 -1.24 18.89 25.96
N ILE A 532 -0.58 20.04 26.08
CA ILE A 532 -0.21 20.70 27.33
C ILE A 532 -0.95 22.05 27.40
N PRO A 533 -2.08 22.13 28.15
CA PRO A 533 -2.97 23.30 28.11
C PRO A 533 -2.44 24.53 28.85
N ASP A 534 -1.61 24.36 29.89
CA ASP A 534 -0.93 25.45 30.59
C ASP A 534 0.50 25.07 31.05
N LEU A 535 1.50 25.53 30.29
CA LEU A 535 2.93 25.43 30.56
C LEU A 535 3.38 26.14 31.85
N LYS A 536 2.60 27.09 32.38
CA LYS A 536 2.94 27.94 33.53
C LYS A 536 2.32 27.42 34.82
N ALA A 537 1.06 27.00 34.81
CA ALA A 537 0.37 26.39 35.96
C ALA A 537 1.12 25.18 36.54
N LEU A 538 1.81 24.40 35.69
CA LEU A 538 2.69 23.28 36.05
C LEU A 538 3.92 23.67 36.92
N GLY A 539 4.02 24.90 37.44
CA GLY A 539 5.19 25.42 38.19
C GLY A 539 4.90 26.00 39.56
N THR A 540 3.64 26.11 39.99
CA THR A 540 3.26 26.87 41.21
C THR A 540 2.69 26.02 42.36
N ALA A 541 2.67 24.69 42.22
CA ALA A 541 2.29 23.80 43.30
C ALA A 541 3.41 23.69 44.36
N PRO A 542 3.11 23.74 45.68
CA PRO A 542 4.10 23.49 46.71
C PRO A 542 4.72 22.09 46.59
N LEU A 543 6.01 21.99 46.91
CA LEU A 543 6.79 20.74 46.89
C LEU A 543 6.09 19.62 47.67
N GLY A 544 5.59 18.60 46.95
CA GLY A 544 5.25 17.29 47.52
C GLY A 544 3.90 16.66 47.15
N LYS A 545 2.95 17.34 46.48
CA LYS A 545 1.59 16.78 46.25
C LYS A 545 0.90 17.03 44.90
N VAL A 546 1.63 17.39 43.85
CA VAL A 546 1.14 17.28 42.46
C VAL A 546 2.15 16.45 41.68
N ALA A 547 1.68 15.46 40.91
CA ALA A 547 2.54 14.74 39.99
C ALA A 547 3.10 15.72 38.95
N ALA A 548 4.42 15.76 38.79
CA ALA A 548 5.01 16.51 37.70
C ALA A 548 4.51 15.91 36.38
N ASP A 549 3.99 16.73 35.48
CA ASP A 549 3.47 16.25 34.19
C ASP A 549 4.66 15.80 33.33
N GLU A 550 4.85 14.48 33.24
CA GLU A 550 6.04 13.84 32.64
C GLU A 550 6.19 14.08 31.13
N ARG A 551 5.24 14.79 30.51
CA ARG A 551 5.16 15.05 29.07
C ARG A 551 6.13 16.12 28.53
N LEU A 552 6.91 16.81 29.38
CA LEU A 552 7.93 17.76 28.91
C LEU A 552 9.06 17.99 29.93
N VAL A 553 10.33 17.83 29.50
CA VAL A 553 11.52 18.10 30.34
C VAL A 553 11.56 19.57 30.77
N ALA A 554 12.01 19.84 31.99
CA ALA A 554 12.12 21.20 32.54
C ALA A 554 12.99 22.15 31.68
N SER A 555 14.01 21.64 30.99
CA SER A 555 14.82 22.34 29.98
C SER A 555 13.95 22.86 28.82
N ALA A 556 13.32 21.93 28.09
CA ALA A 556 12.46 22.22 26.94
C ALA A 556 11.27 23.10 27.33
N ARG A 557 10.60 22.80 28.46
CA ARG A 557 9.51 23.62 29.01
C ARG A 557 9.94 25.06 29.24
N ARG A 558 11.08 25.27 29.92
CA ARG A 558 11.62 26.62 30.18
C ARG A 558 11.95 27.33 28.87
N PHE A 559 12.57 26.64 27.93
CA PHE A 559 12.91 27.17 26.61
C PHE A 559 11.67 27.67 25.84
N PHE A 560 10.58 26.89 25.77
CA PHE A 560 9.34 27.34 25.10
C PHE A 560 8.66 28.52 25.82
N ILE A 561 8.72 28.60 27.14
CA ILE A 561 8.20 29.74 27.91
C ILE A 561 9.05 31.00 27.70
N GLU A 562 10.39 30.90 27.76
CA GLU A 562 11.29 32.07 27.71
C GLU A 562 11.57 32.54 26.27
N ARG A 563 11.81 31.62 25.32
CA ARG A 563 12.15 31.94 23.91
C ARG A 563 10.92 32.29 23.08
N PHE A 564 9.85 31.52 23.21
CA PHE A 564 8.63 31.64 22.38
C PHE A 564 7.45 32.32 23.10
N ARG A 565 7.55 32.57 24.41
CA ARG A 565 6.46 33.10 25.25
C ARG A 565 5.21 32.21 25.28
N ALA A 566 5.40 30.90 25.04
CA ALA A 566 4.32 29.93 25.06
C ALA A 566 3.66 29.83 26.44
N SER A 567 2.36 29.65 26.43
CA SER A 567 1.52 29.29 27.57
C SER A 567 0.84 27.94 27.37
N ALA A 568 0.62 27.48 26.13
CA ALA A 568 0.24 26.10 25.83
C ALA A 568 1.10 25.52 24.69
N LEU A 569 1.16 24.18 24.59
CA LEU A 569 1.94 23.45 23.59
C LEU A 569 1.17 22.20 23.14
N ALA A 570 1.21 21.91 21.84
CA ALA A 570 0.73 20.67 21.25
C ALA A 570 1.88 19.98 20.52
N LEU A 571 2.17 18.73 20.89
CA LEU A 571 3.15 17.86 20.25
C LEU A 571 2.42 16.60 19.77
N ILE A 572 2.30 16.44 18.46
CA ILE A 572 1.49 15.38 17.84
C ILE A 572 2.42 14.48 17.00
N PRO A 573 2.45 13.16 17.22
CA PRO A 573 3.30 12.25 16.46
C PRO A 573 2.81 12.14 15.00
N LEU A 574 3.76 12.08 14.07
CA LEU A 574 3.50 11.80 12.65
C LEU A 574 3.82 10.32 12.38
N VAL A 575 2.79 9.48 12.29
CA VAL A 575 2.94 8.02 12.13
C VAL A 575 2.42 7.59 10.76
N ALA A 576 3.27 6.94 9.96
CA ALA A 576 2.96 6.44 8.63
C ALA A 576 3.29 4.95 8.53
N GLY A 577 2.33 4.13 8.09
CA GLY A 577 2.52 2.68 7.95
C GLY A 577 2.80 1.90 9.25
N GLY A 578 2.63 2.54 10.41
CA GLY A 578 3.00 2.00 11.72
C GLY A 578 4.39 2.43 12.21
N GLU A 579 5.22 3.04 11.36
CA GLU A 579 6.48 3.68 11.78
C GLU A 579 6.23 5.16 12.15
N TRP A 580 6.88 5.63 13.21
CA TRP A 580 6.81 7.02 13.65
C TRP A 580 7.93 7.83 12.99
N THR A 581 7.57 8.75 12.08
CA THR A 581 8.51 9.42 11.15
C THR A 581 8.80 10.88 11.49
N GLY A 582 8.03 11.49 12.39
CA GLY A 582 8.28 12.88 12.82
C GLY A 582 7.34 13.40 13.90
N LEU A 583 7.39 14.71 14.13
CA LEU A 583 6.61 15.43 15.13
C LEU A 583 6.01 16.71 14.52
N LEU A 584 4.72 16.91 14.77
CA LEU A 584 3.97 18.13 14.44
C LEU A 584 3.82 18.97 15.72
N VAL A 585 4.33 20.19 15.69
CA VAL A 585 4.53 21.05 16.87
C VAL A 585 3.73 22.34 16.71
N ALA A 586 2.92 22.73 17.69
CA ALA A 586 2.35 24.07 17.77
C ALA A 586 2.40 24.65 19.19
N ALA A 587 2.76 25.92 19.31
CA ALA A 587 2.77 26.66 20.57
C ALA A 587 1.68 27.74 20.57
N TYR A 588 1.12 28.09 21.74
CA TYR A 588 0.07 29.11 21.88
C TYR A 588 0.43 30.10 22.98
N ARG A 589 0.17 31.40 22.79
CA ARG A 589 0.62 32.47 23.71
C ARG A 589 -0.28 32.62 24.94
N GLN A 590 -1.54 32.16 24.85
CA GLN A 590 -2.47 31.99 25.96
C GLN A 590 -2.59 30.49 26.33
N PRO A 591 -3.00 30.15 27.56
CA PRO A 591 -3.45 28.79 27.88
C PRO A 591 -4.57 28.38 26.93
N TYR A 592 -4.60 27.10 26.54
CA TYR A 592 -5.59 26.57 25.59
C TYR A 592 -6.13 25.23 26.07
N ASP A 593 -7.44 25.14 26.30
CA ASP A 593 -8.09 23.90 26.69
C ASP A 593 -8.43 23.07 25.44
N PHE A 594 -7.78 21.91 25.30
CA PHE A 594 -7.90 21.08 24.10
C PHE A 594 -9.07 20.10 24.25
N SER A 595 -10.14 20.29 23.47
CA SER A 595 -11.29 19.38 23.53
C SER A 595 -10.94 17.97 23.01
N ALA A 596 -11.67 16.96 23.48
CA ALA A 596 -11.51 15.58 23.02
C ALA A 596 -11.76 15.43 21.50
N VAL A 597 -12.66 16.25 20.93
CA VAL A 597 -12.98 16.27 19.50
C VAL A 597 -11.82 16.86 18.69
N GLU A 598 -11.27 18.00 19.11
CA GLU A 598 -10.06 18.58 18.48
C GLU A 598 -8.86 17.63 18.56
N SER A 599 -8.71 16.93 19.69
CA SER A 599 -7.66 15.92 19.91
C SER A 599 -7.80 14.74 18.95
N ARG A 600 -9.02 14.26 18.70
CA ARG A 600 -9.32 13.19 17.74
C ARG A 600 -9.07 13.63 16.30
N ILE A 601 -9.54 14.81 15.92
CA ILE A 601 -9.40 15.37 14.57
C ILE A 601 -7.92 15.61 14.23
N VAL A 602 -7.16 16.26 15.13
CA VAL A 602 -5.74 16.55 14.88
C VAL A 602 -4.89 15.28 14.80
N MET A 603 -5.18 14.25 15.60
CA MET A 603 -4.47 12.98 15.54
C MET A 603 -4.75 12.21 14.23
N ASN A 604 -6.01 12.18 13.78
CA ASN A 604 -6.37 11.53 12.51
C ASN A 604 -5.70 12.23 11.32
N LEU A 605 -5.80 13.56 11.24
CA LEU A 605 -5.20 14.32 10.15
C LEU A 605 -3.67 14.37 10.22
N ALA A 606 -3.05 14.26 11.40
CA ALA A 606 -1.60 14.08 11.53
C ALA A 606 -1.11 12.73 10.96
N GLY A 607 -1.84 11.63 11.20
CA GLY A 607 -1.53 10.34 10.57
C GLY A 607 -1.66 10.36 9.04
N GLN A 608 -2.69 11.03 8.52
CA GLN A 608 -2.84 11.22 7.07
C GLN A 608 -1.77 12.14 6.48
N ALA A 609 -1.43 13.23 7.17
CA ALA A 609 -0.33 14.09 6.78
C ALA A 609 1.00 13.35 6.78
N ALA A 610 1.29 12.47 7.76
CA ALA A 610 2.50 11.65 7.78
C ALA A 610 2.64 10.80 6.49
N VAL A 611 1.54 10.23 6.00
CA VAL A 611 1.52 9.50 4.71
C VAL A 611 1.76 10.43 3.52
N ALA A 612 1.14 11.61 3.49
CA ALA A 612 1.37 12.61 2.43
C ALA A 612 2.83 13.12 2.42
N LEU A 613 3.43 13.32 3.59
CA LEU A 613 4.81 13.75 3.78
C LEU A 613 5.81 12.69 3.31
N GLU A 614 5.65 11.41 3.69
CA GLU A 614 6.55 10.34 3.19
C GLU A 614 6.36 10.07 1.69
N ASN A 615 5.15 10.23 1.15
CA ASN A 615 4.94 10.19 -0.30
C ASN A 615 5.68 11.34 -1.01
N ARG A 616 5.68 12.55 -0.43
CA ARG A 616 6.44 13.70 -0.96
C ARG A 616 7.94 13.44 -0.97
N VAL A 617 8.51 12.99 0.15
CA VAL A 617 9.92 12.61 0.28
C VAL A 617 10.31 11.53 -0.74
N ARG A 618 9.44 10.52 -0.95
CA ARG A 618 9.67 9.46 -1.95
C ARG A 618 9.64 9.99 -3.38
N LEU A 619 8.72 10.88 -3.73
CA LEU A 619 8.65 11.49 -5.07
C LEU A 619 9.88 12.36 -5.37
N GLU A 620 10.35 13.14 -4.39
CA GLU A 620 11.56 13.95 -4.51
C GLU A 620 12.81 13.07 -4.69
N ALA A 621 12.91 11.96 -3.98
CA ALA A 621 14.00 10.99 -4.13
C ALA A 621 14.01 10.29 -5.52
N ILE A 622 12.83 9.99 -6.09
CA ILE A 622 12.71 9.42 -7.44
C ILE A 622 13.12 10.47 -8.49
N SER A 623 12.51 11.67 -8.45
CA SER A 623 12.78 12.75 -9.39
C SER A 623 14.27 13.13 -9.43
N ARG A 624 14.91 13.22 -8.25
CA ARG A 624 16.35 13.46 -8.14
C ARG A 624 17.18 12.36 -8.84
N LYS A 625 16.83 11.09 -8.64
CA LYS A 625 17.55 9.95 -9.23
C LYS A 625 17.43 9.94 -10.76
N ASP A 626 16.28 10.30 -11.31
CA ASP A 626 16.07 10.37 -12.77
C ASP A 626 16.87 11.53 -13.40
N VAL A 627 16.96 12.68 -12.71
CA VAL A 627 17.84 13.80 -13.10
C VAL A 627 19.31 13.40 -13.05
N GLU A 628 19.77 12.74 -11.97
CA GLU A 628 21.15 12.26 -11.85
C GLU A 628 21.51 11.25 -12.95
N GLN A 629 20.62 10.30 -13.27
CA GLN A 629 20.84 9.34 -14.37
C GLN A 629 20.84 10.02 -15.76
N SER A 630 19.94 10.96 -16.00
CA SER A 630 19.88 11.69 -17.27
C SER A 630 21.10 12.58 -17.47
N ALA A 631 21.60 13.22 -16.41
CA ALA A 631 22.83 14.01 -16.43
C ALA A 631 24.06 13.13 -16.74
N LEU A 632 24.15 11.91 -16.19
CA LEU A 632 25.23 10.98 -16.52
C LEU A 632 25.19 10.57 -18.00
N ILE A 633 24.05 10.09 -18.51
CA ILE A 633 23.93 9.56 -19.88
C ILE A 633 24.13 10.66 -20.93
N ASN A 634 23.62 11.87 -20.71
CA ASN A 634 23.66 12.95 -21.70
C ASN A 634 25.03 13.64 -21.82
N ASN A 635 25.95 13.44 -20.86
CA ASN A 635 27.30 14.00 -20.88
C ASN A 635 28.39 12.98 -21.29
N ILE A 636 28.02 11.74 -21.62
CA ILE A 636 28.96 10.78 -22.25
C ILE A 636 29.17 11.21 -23.71
N PRO A 637 30.43 11.38 -24.18
CA PRO A 637 30.72 11.81 -25.55
C PRO A 637 30.54 10.70 -26.59
N ASP A 638 30.71 9.44 -26.18
CA ASP A 638 30.40 8.26 -26.99
C ASP A 638 28.89 8.11 -27.20
N THR A 639 28.49 7.41 -28.26
CA THR A 639 27.08 7.20 -28.55
C THR A 639 26.50 6.16 -27.59
N VAL A 640 25.42 6.48 -26.89
CA VAL A 640 24.78 5.59 -25.89
C VAL A 640 23.31 5.41 -26.26
N TYR A 641 22.87 4.16 -26.33
CA TYR A 641 21.51 3.81 -26.75
C TYR A 641 20.93 2.62 -25.97
N PHE A 642 19.60 2.61 -25.88
CA PHE A 642 18.80 1.58 -25.23
C PHE A 642 17.76 1.10 -26.24
N LYS A 643 17.48 -0.21 -26.32
CA LYS A 643 16.46 -0.80 -27.21
C LYS A 643 15.56 -1.79 -26.48
N ASP A 644 14.34 -1.97 -26.98
CA ASP A 644 13.40 -3.01 -26.54
C ASP A 644 13.66 -4.38 -27.20
N MET A 645 12.77 -5.35 -26.97
CA MET A 645 12.86 -6.71 -27.52
C MET A 645 12.63 -6.75 -29.04
N GLU A 646 11.97 -5.74 -29.58
CA GLU A 646 11.66 -5.52 -30.99
C GLU A 646 12.75 -4.68 -31.70
N LEU A 647 13.89 -4.46 -31.03
CA LEU A 647 15.04 -3.66 -31.49
C LEU A 647 14.74 -2.19 -31.82
N ARG A 648 13.69 -1.63 -31.20
CA ARG A 648 13.37 -0.21 -31.30
C ARG A 648 14.12 0.56 -30.23
N PHE A 649 14.66 1.73 -30.56
CA PHE A 649 15.26 2.61 -29.57
C PHE A 649 14.21 3.03 -28.52
N THR A 650 14.52 2.84 -27.24
CA THR A 650 13.70 3.29 -26.10
C THR A 650 14.26 4.57 -25.46
N ARG A 651 15.58 4.78 -25.54
CA ARG A 651 16.27 6.01 -25.14
C ARG A 651 17.61 6.10 -25.88
N VAL A 652 18.05 7.31 -26.22
CA VAL A 652 19.39 7.59 -26.78
C VAL A 652 19.98 8.85 -26.14
N ASN A 653 21.31 8.99 -26.12
CA ASN A 653 21.98 10.23 -25.70
C ASN A 653 22.17 11.22 -26.88
N PRO A 654 22.59 12.48 -26.63
CA PRO A 654 22.79 13.47 -27.69
C PRO A 654 23.83 13.06 -28.74
N ALA A 655 24.88 12.32 -28.36
CA ALA A 655 25.89 11.81 -29.29
C ALA A 655 25.29 10.80 -30.29
N GLN A 656 24.49 9.83 -29.81
CA GLN A 656 23.73 8.93 -30.68
C GLN A 656 22.71 9.67 -31.54
N ALA A 657 22.01 10.67 -30.99
CA ALA A 657 21.05 11.48 -31.76
C ALA A 657 21.74 12.20 -32.94
N SER A 658 22.91 12.79 -32.71
CA SER A 658 23.72 13.40 -33.76
C SER A 658 24.29 12.38 -34.76
N MET A 659 24.63 11.18 -34.33
CA MET A 659 25.13 10.09 -35.18
C MET A 659 24.04 9.50 -36.09
N LEU A 660 22.79 9.44 -35.61
CA LEU A 660 21.60 9.06 -36.38
C LEU A 660 21.03 10.21 -37.25
N GLY A 661 21.58 11.43 -37.15
CA GLY A 661 21.14 12.59 -37.93
C GLY A 661 19.79 13.20 -37.50
N VAL A 662 19.37 13.01 -36.24
CA VAL A 662 18.10 13.56 -35.70
C VAL A 662 18.35 14.78 -34.80
N GLN A 663 17.39 15.70 -34.77
CA GLN A 663 17.55 16.98 -34.04
C GLN A 663 17.36 16.85 -32.53
N ASN A 664 16.63 15.85 -32.05
CA ASN A 664 16.53 15.52 -30.63
C ASN A 664 16.52 13.99 -30.41
N PRO A 665 16.90 13.50 -29.22
CA PRO A 665 16.85 12.07 -28.89
C PRO A 665 15.49 11.40 -29.10
N GLU A 666 14.39 12.12 -28.84
CA GLU A 666 13.03 11.58 -28.95
C GLU A 666 12.65 11.18 -30.39
N GLN A 667 13.18 11.86 -31.41
CA GLN A 667 12.98 11.50 -32.82
C GLN A 667 13.56 10.13 -33.20
N ALA A 668 14.43 9.53 -32.37
CA ALA A 668 14.90 8.15 -32.56
C ALA A 668 14.00 7.10 -31.90
N VAL A 669 13.21 7.47 -30.88
CA VAL A 669 12.44 6.53 -30.06
C VAL A 669 11.35 5.82 -30.90
N GLY A 670 11.21 4.51 -30.71
CA GLY A 670 10.28 3.65 -31.44
C GLY A 670 10.76 3.18 -32.83
N LYS A 671 11.88 3.71 -33.33
CA LYS A 671 12.52 3.33 -34.61
C LYS A 671 13.68 2.35 -34.41
N THR A 672 14.14 1.76 -35.51
CA THR A 672 15.20 0.73 -35.58
C THR A 672 16.45 1.25 -36.30
N ASP A 673 17.55 0.50 -36.28
CA ASP A 673 18.78 0.80 -37.04
C ASP A 673 18.53 0.88 -38.56
N LEU A 674 17.61 0.05 -39.05
CA LEU A 674 17.19 0.00 -40.45
C LEU A 674 16.49 1.30 -40.91
N ASP A 675 15.96 2.09 -39.97
CA ASP A 675 15.38 3.41 -40.24
C ASP A 675 16.45 4.51 -40.48
N PHE A 676 17.73 4.24 -40.19
CA PHE A 676 18.81 5.25 -40.21
C PHE A 676 20.04 4.88 -41.05
N PHE A 677 20.49 3.62 -41.03
CA PHE A 677 21.67 3.19 -41.80
C PHE A 677 21.30 2.65 -43.20
N VAL A 678 22.32 2.23 -43.96
CA VAL A 678 22.19 1.67 -45.32
C VAL A 678 23.25 0.60 -45.61
N GLY A 679 22.91 -0.36 -46.46
CA GLY A 679 23.84 -1.40 -46.93
C GLY A 679 24.24 -2.42 -45.86
N PRO A 680 25.32 -3.21 -46.10
CA PRO A 680 25.72 -4.32 -45.23
C PRO A 680 26.00 -3.93 -43.77
N SER A 681 26.37 -2.68 -43.50
CA SER A 681 26.54 -2.16 -42.13
C SER A 681 25.24 -2.22 -41.31
N ALA A 682 24.10 -1.97 -41.94
CA ALA A 682 22.80 -2.00 -41.28
C ALA A 682 22.37 -3.43 -40.91
N GLU A 683 22.61 -4.38 -41.81
CA GLU A 683 22.33 -5.81 -41.61
C GLU A 683 23.24 -6.38 -40.51
N SER A 684 24.55 -6.09 -40.55
CA SER A 684 25.51 -6.55 -39.52
C SER A 684 25.20 -6.00 -38.12
N ALA A 685 24.81 -4.73 -38.00
CA ALA A 685 24.40 -4.15 -36.73
C ALA A 685 23.11 -4.80 -36.18
N TRP A 686 22.13 -5.04 -37.06
CA TRP A 686 20.87 -5.69 -36.72
C TRP A 686 21.04 -7.17 -36.29
N GLU A 687 21.90 -7.93 -36.99
CA GLU A 687 22.24 -9.31 -36.60
C GLU A 687 22.92 -9.39 -35.23
N ASP A 688 23.80 -8.45 -34.92
CA ASP A 688 24.48 -8.35 -33.63
C ASP A 688 23.53 -8.00 -32.49
N ASP A 689 22.66 -7.00 -32.69
CA ASP A 689 21.65 -6.61 -31.72
C ASP A 689 20.62 -7.74 -31.50
N LEU A 690 20.22 -8.46 -32.56
CA LEU A 690 19.43 -9.69 -32.45
C LEU A 690 20.15 -10.78 -31.65
N ARG A 691 21.46 -10.99 -31.87
CA ARG A 691 22.26 -11.97 -31.12
C ARG A 691 22.28 -11.64 -29.62
N VAL A 692 22.48 -10.38 -29.26
CA VAL A 692 22.50 -9.93 -27.86
C VAL A 692 21.17 -10.24 -27.15
N ILE A 693 20.03 -10.03 -27.80
CA ILE A 693 18.71 -10.30 -27.20
C ILE A 693 18.34 -11.79 -27.24
N ARG A 694 18.62 -12.50 -28.34
CA ARG A 694 18.26 -13.92 -28.52
C ARG A 694 19.10 -14.85 -27.65
N ASP A 695 20.41 -14.67 -27.68
CA ASP A 695 21.37 -15.59 -27.06
C ASP A 695 21.81 -15.11 -25.67
N GLY A 696 21.58 -13.83 -25.35
CA GLY A 696 21.90 -13.24 -24.04
C GLY A 696 23.39 -13.02 -23.79
N GLU A 697 24.23 -13.15 -24.83
CA GLU A 697 25.65 -12.84 -24.82
C GLU A 697 25.90 -11.33 -24.97
N SER A 698 26.99 -10.83 -24.39
CA SER A 698 27.42 -9.44 -24.59
C SER A 698 28.50 -9.34 -25.67
N ILE A 699 28.36 -8.38 -26.58
CA ILE A 699 29.39 -8.01 -27.55
C ILE A 699 30.24 -6.91 -26.92
N ILE A 700 31.57 -7.00 -26.99
CA ILE A 700 32.48 -6.06 -26.32
C ILE A 700 33.58 -5.63 -27.31
N GLY A 701 33.75 -4.32 -27.47
CA GLY A 701 34.84 -3.70 -28.25
C GLY A 701 34.86 -4.05 -29.74
N ARG A 702 33.75 -4.50 -30.33
CA ARG A 702 33.69 -4.93 -31.74
C ARG A 702 33.91 -3.74 -32.65
N LEU A 703 34.83 -3.86 -33.60
CA LEU A 703 35.02 -2.86 -34.65
C LEU A 703 33.88 -2.96 -35.67
N GLU A 704 33.04 -1.94 -35.71
CA GLU A 704 31.94 -1.78 -36.67
C GLU A 704 32.30 -0.69 -37.69
N HIS A 705 32.22 -1.04 -38.98
CA HIS A 705 32.35 -0.07 -40.07
C HIS A 705 30.95 0.39 -40.47
N ILE A 706 30.59 1.62 -40.09
CA ILE A 706 29.25 2.18 -40.28
C ILE A 706 29.30 3.24 -41.38
N VAL A 707 28.43 3.07 -42.37
CA VAL A 707 28.16 4.09 -43.41
C VAL A 707 26.77 4.67 -43.16
N ASN A 708 26.69 5.97 -42.91
CA ASN A 708 25.41 6.66 -42.75
C ASN A 708 24.74 6.96 -44.11
N ARG A 709 23.48 7.41 -44.10
CA ARG A 709 22.73 7.75 -45.33
C ARG A 709 23.28 8.92 -46.14
N GLU A 710 24.22 9.68 -45.60
CA GLU A 710 24.94 10.76 -46.30
C GLU A 710 26.24 10.26 -46.97
N GLY A 711 26.58 8.97 -46.80
CA GLY A 711 27.82 8.37 -47.31
C GLY A 711 29.04 8.60 -46.40
N GLN A 712 28.87 9.14 -45.20
CA GLN A 712 29.97 9.25 -44.23
C GLN A 712 30.36 7.84 -43.74
N SER A 713 31.60 7.44 -44.00
CA SER A 713 32.20 6.18 -43.54
C SER A 713 32.98 6.39 -42.25
N ARG A 714 32.60 5.72 -41.16
CA ARG A 714 33.26 5.80 -39.85
C ARG A 714 33.51 4.41 -39.25
N TRP A 715 34.51 4.34 -38.38
CA TRP A 715 34.81 3.15 -37.59
C TRP A 715 34.44 3.39 -36.13
N PHE A 716 33.62 2.50 -35.56
CA PHE A 716 33.24 2.53 -34.16
C PHE A 716 33.78 1.29 -33.43
N SER A 717 34.06 1.43 -32.13
CA SER A 717 34.22 0.28 -31.23
C SER A 717 32.95 0.13 -30.39
N ALA A 718 32.14 -0.86 -30.73
CA ALA A 718 30.81 -1.08 -30.16
C ALA A 718 30.82 -2.12 -29.03
N THR A 719 30.11 -1.82 -27.95
CA THR A 719 29.86 -2.73 -26.82
C THR A 719 28.35 -2.77 -26.54
N LYS A 720 27.76 -3.96 -26.55
CA LYS A 720 26.31 -4.21 -26.51
C LYS A 720 25.99 -5.27 -25.47
N ILE A 721 25.12 -4.96 -24.51
CA ILE A 721 24.85 -5.76 -23.30
C ILE A 721 23.34 -5.95 -23.14
N PRO A 722 22.84 -7.18 -22.87
CA PRO A 722 21.41 -7.41 -22.68
C PRO A 722 20.93 -6.86 -21.33
N MET A 723 19.86 -6.06 -21.37
CA MET A 723 19.19 -5.56 -20.17
C MET A 723 18.25 -6.63 -19.60
N ARG A 724 18.21 -6.76 -18.28
CA ARG A 724 17.38 -7.75 -17.57
C ARG A 724 16.50 -7.09 -16.52
N ASP A 725 15.30 -7.64 -16.32
CA ASP A 725 14.42 -7.28 -15.21
C ASP A 725 14.84 -7.96 -13.89
N THR A 726 14.10 -7.70 -12.82
CA THR A 726 14.33 -8.28 -11.48
C THR A 726 14.08 -9.79 -11.40
N SER A 727 13.53 -10.43 -12.44
CA SER A 727 13.43 -11.89 -12.57
C SER A 727 14.59 -12.50 -13.39
N GLY A 728 15.48 -11.66 -13.94
CA GLY A 728 16.60 -12.07 -14.79
C GLY A 728 16.24 -12.27 -16.27
N LYS A 729 14.97 -12.08 -16.64
CA LYS A 729 14.48 -12.14 -18.02
C LYS A 729 15.05 -10.96 -18.81
N ILE A 730 15.46 -11.20 -20.06
CA ILE A 730 15.90 -10.12 -20.96
C ILE A 730 14.69 -9.27 -21.36
N ILE A 731 14.87 -7.94 -21.33
CA ILE A 731 13.84 -6.93 -21.64
C ILE A 731 14.27 -5.94 -22.73
N GLY A 732 15.46 -6.12 -23.30
CA GLY A 732 16.06 -5.22 -24.28
C GLY A 732 17.58 -5.28 -24.25
N LEU A 733 18.25 -4.28 -24.82
CA LEU A 733 19.70 -4.11 -24.72
C LEU A 733 20.11 -2.66 -24.47
N VAL A 734 21.34 -2.48 -23.99
CA VAL A 734 22.05 -1.21 -23.93
C VAL A 734 23.33 -1.30 -24.74
N GLY A 735 23.62 -0.29 -25.54
CA GLY A 735 24.82 -0.17 -26.36
C GLY A 735 25.58 1.11 -26.07
N ILE A 736 26.91 1.03 -26.18
CA ILE A 736 27.84 2.16 -26.22
C ILE A 736 28.84 1.97 -27.35
N SER A 737 29.03 3.02 -28.17
CA SER A 737 29.94 3.00 -29.32
C SER A 737 30.81 4.25 -29.39
N SER A 738 32.13 4.06 -29.34
CA SER A 738 33.14 5.13 -29.45
C SER A 738 33.64 5.26 -30.90
N ASP A 739 33.75 6.48 -31.44
CA ASP A 739 34.33 6.71 -32.79
C ASP A 739 35.86 6.57 -32.72
N VAL A 740 36.41 5.64 -33.49
CA VAL A 740 37.85 5.28 -33.52
C VAL A 740 38.48 5.52 -34.90
N THR A 741 37.81 6.28 -35.77
CA THR A 741 38.23 6.49 -37.16
C THR A 741 39.63 7.09 -37.29
N GLU A 742 39.99 8.06 -36.45
CA GLU A 742 41.32 8.70 -36.44
C GLU A 742 42.42 7.74 -35.94
N LEU A 743 42.16 7.03 -34.83
CA LEU A 743 43.07 6.02 -34.26
C LEU A 743 43.42 4.93 -35.28
N LYS A 744 42.43 4.47 -36.06
CA LYS A 744 42.65 3.47 -37.11
C LYS A 744 43.57 3.97 -38.22
N ALA A 745 43.41 5.22 -38.65
CA ALA A 745 44.26 5.82 -39.67
C ALA A 745 45.72 5.97 -39.22
N ILE A 746 45.94 6.39 -37.96
CA ILE A 746 47.28 6.51 -37.37
C ILE A 746 47.98 5.14 -37.28
N GLN A 747 47.26 4.09 -36.89
CA GLN A 747 47.79 2.73 -36.76
C GLN A 747 48.30 2.17 -38.10
N ASP A 748 47.54 2.37 -39.18
CA ASP A 748 47.87 1.80 -40.49
C ASP A 748 49.06 2.50 -41.16
N GLU A 749 49.25 3.81 -40.92
CA GLU A 749 50.43 4.56 -41.35
C GLU A 749 51.70 4.13 -40.59
N ALA A 750 51.59 3.89 -39.28
CA ALA A 750 52.70 3.41 -38.47
C ALA A 750 53.22 2.02 -38.93
N GLN A 751 52.31 1.12 -39.34
CA GLN A 751 52.68 -0.20 -39.86
C GLN A 751 53.47 -0.13 -41.18
N LYS A 752 53.12 0.78 -42.10
CA LYS A 752 53.85 0.96 -43.37
C LYS A 752 55.32 1.35 -43.13
N ARG A 753 55.56 2.32 -42.24
CA ARG A 753 56.91 2.83 -41.95
C ARG A 753 57.82 1.76 -41.31
N ALA A 754 57.26 0.90 -40.46
CA ALA A 754 57.99 -0.19 -39.84
C ALA A 754 58.52 -1.21 -40.88
N ALA A 755 57.76 -1.49 -41.94
CA ALA A 755 58.14 -2.46 -42.97
C ALA A 755 59.36 -2.01 -43.81
N VAL A 756 59.47 -0.72 -44.12
CA VAL A 756 60.60 -0.16 -44.89
C VAL A 756 61.92 -0.29 -44.12
N LEU A 757 61.92 0.13 -42.85
CA LEU A 757 63.09 0.04 -41.96
C LEU A 757 63.55 -1.42 -41.75
N GLN A 758 62.62 -2.38 -41.77
CA GLN A 758 62.94 -3.80 -41.66
C GLN A 758 63.76 -4.30 -42.88
N GLN A 759 63.49 -3.82 -44.10
CA GLN A 759 64.24 -4.23 -45.30
C GLN A 759 65.68 -3.68 -45.29
N ALA A 760 65.88 -2.40 -44.98
CA ALA A 760 67.23 -1.82 -44.92
C ALA A 760 68.11 -2.44 -43.81
N SER A 761 67.49 -2.82 -42.69
CA SER A 761 68.14 -3.62 -41.65
C SER A 761 68.53 -5.03 -42.15
N LEU A 762 67.80 -5.59 -43.11
CA LEU A 762 68.17 -6.84 -43.76
C LEU A 762 69.38 -6.66 -44.70
N ILE A 763 69.35 -5.65 -45.60
CA ILE A 763 70.45 -5.31 -46.51
C ILE A 763 71.75 -5.14 -45.73
N SER A 764 71.73 -4.32 -44.69
CA SER A 764 72.92 -4.02 -43.85
C SER A 764 73.56 -5.28 -43.27
N ARG A 765 72.76 -6.30 -42.92
CA ARG A 765 73.25 -7.61 -42.44
C ARG A 765 73.79 -8.48 -43.58
N THR A 766 73.17 -8.46 -44.76
CA THR A 766 73.70 -9.15 -45.94
C THR A 766 75.08 -8.62 -46.32
N LEU A 767 75.26 -7.29 -46.40
CA LEU A 767 76.55 -6.69 -46.76
C LEU A 767 77.63 -6.98 -45.71
N SER A 768 77.28 -6.90 -44.42
CA SER A 768 78.20 -7.21 -43.31
C SER A 768 78.65 -8.68 -43.24
N ALA A 769 78.01 -9.59 -43.99
CA ALA A 769 78.34 -11.01 -44.04
C ALA A 769 79.22 -11.41 -45.24
N ILE A 770 79.42 -10.50 -46.20
CA ILE A 770 80.24 -10.76 -47.40
C ILE A 770 81.65 -10.21 -47.15
N LEU A 771 82.63 -11.12 -47.16
CA LEU A 771 84.04 -10.80 -46.86
C LEU A 771 84.90 -10.68 -48.12
N ASP A 772 84.42 -11.16 -49.28
CA ASP A 772 85.07 -10.99 -50.58
C ASP A 772 84.62 -9.67 -51.23
N THR A 773 85.58 -8.78 -51.49
CA THR A 773 85.37 -7.50 -52.15
C THR A 773 84.84 -7.64 -53.59
N ALA A 774 85.09 -8.77 -54.26
CA ALA A 774 84.59 -9.05 -55.60
C ALA A 774 83.09 -9.43 -55.63
N GLU A 775 82.58 -10.05 -54.56
CA GLU A 775 81.14 -10.38 -54.42
C GLU A 775 80.34 -9.22 -53.79
N LEU A 776 80.96 -8.47 -52.88
CA LEU A 776 80.34 -7.38 -52.12
C LEU A 776 79.76 -6.28 -53.03
N LEU A 777 80.50 -5.84 -54.05
CA LEU A 777 80.08 -4.72 -54.90
C LEU A 777 78.86 -5.07 -55.79
N PRO A 778 78.83 -6.18 -56.56
CA PRO A 778 77.64 -6.56 -57.32
C PRO A 778 76.43 -6.85 -56.43
N ARG A 779 76.61 -7.50 -55.27
CA ARG A 779 75.49 -7.81 -54.36
C ARG A 779 74.86 -6.55 -53.77
N THR A 780 75.67 -5.52 -53.47
CA THR A 780 75.18 -4.24 -52.96
C THR A 780 74.21 -3.55 -53.92
N VAL A 781 74.54 -3.54 -55.22
CA VAL A 781 73.67 -2.98 -56.26
C VAL A 781 72.32 -3.72 -56.26
N VAL A 782 72.34 -5.05 -56.37
CA VAL A 782 71.11 -5.87 -56.47
C VAL A 782 70.21 -5.74 -55.24
N GLU A 783 70.75 -5.85 -54.02
CA GLU A 783 69.94 -5.81 -52.79
C GLU A 783 69.26 -4.44 -52.58
N ILE A 784 69.88 -3.33 -53.02
CA ILE A 784 69.27 -1.99 -52.96
C ILE A 784 68.17 -1.86 -54.03
N GLN A 785 68.40 -2.33 -55.26
CA GLN A 785 67.40 -2.27 -56.33
C GLN A 785 66.18 -3.14 -56.02
N GLU A 786 66.37 -4.41 -55.64
CA GLU A 786 65.26 -5.36 -55.42
C GLU A 786 64.42 -5.08 -54.17
N ARG A 787 65.02 -4.57 -53.08
CA ARG A 787 64.31 -4.39 -51.79
C ARG A 787 63.83 -2.97 -51.52
N LEU A 788 64.50 -1.95 -52.06
CA LEU A 788 64.14 -0.54 -51.86
C LEU A 788 63.58 0.10 -53.15
N GLY A 789 63.64 -0.59 -54.29
CA GLY A 789 62.96 -0.18 -55.53
C GLY A 789 63.66 0.92 -56.34
N TYR A 790 64.86 1.34 -55.95
CA TYR A 790 65.58 2.42 -56.65
C TYR A 790 66.08 1.95 -58.04
N PRO A 791 65.67 2.59 -59.15
CA PRO A 791 65.92 2.08 -60.50
C PRO A 791 67.38 2.18 -60.99
N GLY A 792 68.23 2.99 -60.36
CA GLY A 792 69.66 3.10 -60.70
C GLY A 792 70.55 3.12 -59.47
N VAL A 793 71.58 2.26 -59.44
CA VAL A 793 72.56 2.16 -58.34
C VAL A 793 73.95 1.89 -58.92
N ALA A 794 74.97 2.58 -58.41
CA ALA A 794 76.38 2.41 -58.82
C ALA A 794 77.35 2.66 -57.65
N VAL A 795 78.54 2.05 -57.70
CA VAL A 795 79.63 2.25 -56.72
C VAL A 795 80.93 2.63 -57.42
N PHE A 796 81.66 3.58 -56.83
CA PHE A 796 82.99 4.05 -57.25
C PHE A 796 83.98 3.86 -56.10
N LEU A 797 85.26 3.55 -56.40
CA LEU A 797 86.32 3.31 -55.40
C LEU A 797 87.65 4.00 -55.77
N GLN A 798 88.53 4.15 -54.79
CA GLN A 798 89.92 4.59 -54.92
C GLN A 798 90.90 3.39 -54.97
N ASP A 799 92.06 3.57 -55.61
CA ASP A 799 93.16 2.58 -55.69
C ASP A 799 94.49 3.19 -55.19
N GLU A 800 95.40 2.36 -54.68
CA GLU A 800 96.73 2.74 -54.17
C GLU A 800 97.84 2.00 -54.95
N VAL A 801 98.49 2.71 -55.87
CA VAL A 801 99.61 2.16 -56.65
C VAL A 801 100.89 2.15 -55.80
N ALA A 802 101.37 0.95 -55.44
CA ALA A 802 102.66 0.80 -54.78
C ALA A 802 103.82 1.29 -55.67
N PRO A 803 104.81 2.03 -55.13
CA PRO A 803 105.92 2.56 -55.92
C PRO A 803 106.83 1.43 -56.43
N ALA A 804 107.12 1.45 -57.73
CA ALA A 804 108.03 0.49 -58.34
C ALA A 804 109.49 0.79 -57.96
N GLU A 805 110.23 -0.24 -57.52
CA GLU A 805 111.66 -0.09 -57.20
C GLU A 805 112.47 0.26 -58.46
N GLY A 806 113.08 1.45 -58.50
CA GLY A 806 114.22 1.73 -59.38
C GLY A 806 114.11 2.89 -60.40
N SER A 807 113.13 3.80 -60.31
CA SER A 807 113.11 5.03 -61.12
C SER A 807 113.52 6.28 -60.31
N SER A 808 114.12 7.27 -60.99
CA SER A 808 114.63 8.50 -60.35
C SER A 808 114.52 9.74 -61.25
N SER A 809 113.31 10.28 -61.38
CA SER A 809 113.04 11.54 -62.08
C SER A 809 111.77 12.20 -61.56
N SER A 810 111.80 13.52 -61.34
CA SER A 810 110.68 14.28 -60.79
C SER A 810 109.74 14.81 -61.88
N GLU A 811 108.72 14.03 -62.22
CA GLU A 811 107.51 14.49 -62.93
C GLU A 811 106.26 14.05 -62.14
N PHE A 812 105.11 14.68 -62.40
CA PHE A 812 103.94 14.63 -61.50
C PHE A 812 103.29 13.24 -61.43
N GLU A 813 102.92 12.83 -60.21
CA GLU A 813 102.15 11.61 -59.93
C GLU A 813 100.68 11.80 -60.35
N GLU A 814 100.34 11.58 -61.63
CA GLU A 814 98.95 11.42 -62.06
C GLU A 814 98.34 10.17 -61.42
N SER A 815 97.59 10.33 -60.33
CA SER A 815 96.80 9.26 -59.72
C SER A 815 95.77 8.72 -60.72
N ARG A 816 96.01 7.54 -61.28
CA ARG A 816 95.10 6.89 -62.23
C ARG A 816 94.00 6.12 -61.51
N TRP A 817 92.90 6.82 -61.22
CA TRP A 817 91.67 6.25 -60.66
C TRP A 817 91.09 5.17 -61.59
N LEU A 818 90.98 3.93 -61.08
CA LEU A 818 90.64 2.76 -61.88
C LEU A 818 89.22 2.25 -61.54
N LEU A 819 88.37 2.18 -62.55
CA LEU A 819 86.94 1.84 -62.43
C LEU A 819 86.70 0.35 -62.15
N LEU A 820 86.69 -0.03 -60.87
CA LEU A 820 86.20 -1.34 -60.41
C LEU A 820 84.67 -1.35 -60.35
N ARG A 821 84.01 -1.94 -61.36
CA ARG A 821 82.57 -1.77 -61.63
C ARG A 821 81.64 -2.62 -60.75
N ALA A 822 80.59 -1.97 -60.25
CA ALA A 822 79.25 -2.56 -60.15
C ALA A 822 78.18 -1.48 -60.46
N ALA A 823 77.22 -1.79 -61.31
CA ALA A 823 76.15 -0.87 -61.74
C ALA A 823 74.91 -1.62 -62.25
N GLY A 824 73.73 -1.03 -62.07
CA GLY A 824 72.45 -1.60 -62.52
C GLY A 824 71.45 -0.53 -62.99
N GLY A 825 70.60 -0.91 -63.96
CA GLY A 825 69.64 -0.02 -64.65
C GLY A 825 70.15 0.49 -66.01
N GLU A 826 69.25 0.69 -66.98
CA GLU A 826 69.60 1.03 -68.37
C GLU A 826 70.49 2.28 -68.48
N ARG A 827 70.16 3.35 -67.74
CA ARG A 827 70.89 4.63 -67.77
C ARG A 827 72.25 4.59 -67.08
N ALA A 828 72.45 3.68 -66.12
CA ALA A 828 73.76 3.45 -65.53
C ALA A 828 74.72 2.78 -66.52
N ALA A 829 74.19 2.01 -67.49
CA ALA A 829 75.00 1.41 -68.56
C ALA A 829 75.42 2.44 -69.62
N GLU A 830 74.60 3.46 -69.93
CA GLU A 830 74.95 4.53 -70.88
C GLU A 830 76.21 5.30 -70.44
N LEU A 831 76.28 5.68 -69.16
CA LEU A 831 77.46 6.30 -68.54
C LEU A 831 78.72 5.42 -68.55
N LEU A 832 78.58 4.12 -68.82
CA LEU A 832 79.64 3.12 -68.81
C LEU A 832 80.00 2.59 -70.20
N ALA A 833 79.38 3.11 -71.27
CA ALA A 833 79.55 2.66 -72.65
C ALA A 833 80.43 3.57 -73.53
N GLY A 834 80.75 4.79 -73.07
CA GLY A 834 81.67 5.70 -73.75
C GLY A 834 83.13 5.34 -73.48
N ASP A 835 83.94 5.22 -74.55
CA ASP A 835 85.39 4.94 -74.47
C ASP A 835 86.16 6.23 -74.15
N SER A 836 85.88 6.82 -72.98
CA SER A 836 86.17 8.23 -72.67
C SER A 836 86.47 8.49 -71.20
N ARG A 837 87.07 9.66 -70.93
CA ARG A 837 87.58 10.09 -69.62
C ARG A 837 86.51 10.04 -68.51
N LEU A 838 87.00 9.91 -67.28
CA LEU A 838 86.24 10.26 -66.07
C LEU A 838 85.63 11.67 -66.20
N PRO A 839 84.38 11.88 -65.77
CA PRO A 839 83.75 13.19 -65.76
C PRO A 839 84.55 14.19 -64.90
N LEU A 840 84.67 15.42 -65.40
CA LEU A 840 85.43 16.48 -64.75
C LEU A 840 84.74 16.99 -63.47
N PRO A 841 85.49 17.66 -62.56
CA PRO A 841 84.93 18.25 -61.35
C PRO A 841 83.81 19.26 -61.66
N GLY A 842 82.55 18.80 -61.54
CA GLY A 842 81.35 19.58 -61.86
C GLY A 842 80.32 18.86 -62.73
N GLU A 843 80.69 17.79 -63.43
CA GLU A 843 79.80 17.09 -64.39
C GLU A 843 78.88 16.03 -63.74
N SER A 844 79.12 15.64 -62.48
CA SER A 844 78.28 14.72 -61.70
C SER A 844 78.47 14.94 -60.20
N ALA A 845 77.44 14.63 -59.39
CA ALA A 845 77.53 14.61 -57.93
C ALA A 845 78.53 13.57 -57.43
N ALA A 846 78.62 12.41 -58.07
CA ALA A 846 79.63 11.39 -57.82
C ALA A 846 81.05 11.94 -58.04
N ALA A 847 81.27 12.62 -59.17
CA ALA A 847 82.56 13.25 -59.50
C ALA A 847 82.94 14.34 -58.49
N LEU A 848 81.98 15.18 -58.06
CA LEU A 848 82.20 16.21 -57.04
C LEU A 848 82.51 15.63 -55.65
N CYS A 849 81.92 14.49 -55.29
CA CYS A 849 82.18 13.78 -54.04
C CYS A 849 83.62 13.23 -53.98
N VAL A 850 84.13 12.73 -55.12
CA VAL A 850 85.48 12.15 -55.23
C VAL A 850 86.58 13.20 -55.43
N THR A 851 86.33 14.26 -56.21
CA THR A 851 87.38 15.20 -56.66
C THR A 851 87.71 16.34 -55.68
N ARG A 852 86.86 16.62 -54.67
CA ARG A 852 87.07 17.71 -53.70
C ARG A 852 88.09 17.37 -52.59
N ARG A 853 89.31 16.95 -52.95
CA ARG A 853 90.40 16.72 -51.98
C ARG A 853 91.81 17.15 -52.40
N GLU A 854 91.93 18.13 -53.30
CA GLU A 854 93.16 18.94 -53.36
C GLU A 854 93.33 19.76 -52.05
N PRO A 855 94.56 20.09 -51.60
CA PRO A 855 94.83 20.47 -50.21
C PRO A 855 94.40 21.89 -49.75
N GLN A 856 93.54 22.60 -50.49
CA GLN A 856 93.34 24.06 -50.32
C GLN A 856 91.88 24.53 -50.11
N LEU A 857 90.93 23.64 -49.78
CA LEU A 857 89.56 24.03 -49.40
C LEU A 857 89.17 23.47 -48.03
N THR A 858 88.78 24.35 -47.10
CA THR A 858 88.71 24.08 -45.66
C THR A 858 87.33 23.68 -45.12
N GLU A 859 86.37 23.30 -45.97
CA GLU A 859 85.05 22.81 -45.55
C GLU A 859 84.77 21.41 -46.12
N ILE A 860 84.43 20.47 -45.23
CA ILE A 860 84.33 19.04 -45.53
C ILE A 860 82.88 18.67 -45.86
N PRO A 861 82.57 18.08 -47.03
CA PRO A 861 81.28 17.45 -47.28
C PRO A 861 81.24 16.06 -46.61
N SER A 862 81.07 16.03 -45.29
CA SER A 862 80.74 14.81 -44.53
C SER A 862 79.23 14.50 -44.59
N VAL A 863 78.60 14.82 -45.72
CA VAL A 863 77.14 14.93 -45.88
C VAL A 863 76.77 14.44 -47.28
N PRO A 864 75.70 13.64 -47.44
CA PRO A 864 75.14 13.25 -48.72
C PRO A 864 74.96 14.41 -49.70
N LEU A 865 75.43 14.25 -50.93
CA LEU A 865 75.21 15.21 -52.02
C LEU A 865 73.95 14.80 -52.78
N ILE A 866 72.93 15.66 -52.80
CA ILE A 866 71.69 15.45 -53.55
C ILE A 866 71.68 16.40 -54.74
N ALA A 867 71.53 15.85 -55.95
CA ALA A 867 71.39 16.62 -57.18
C ALA A 867 69.89 16.79 -57.52
N PRO A 868 69.33 18.01 -57.45
CA PRO A 868 67.95 18.26 -57.85
C PRO A 868 67.79 18.15 -59.38
N LYS A 869 66.55 17.86 -59.79
CA LYS A 869 66.15 17.54 -61.17
C LYS A 869 66.53 18.65 -62.18
N SER A 870 67.54 18.39 -63.01
CA SER A 870 67.93 19.27 -64.13
C SER A 870 66.96 19.13 -65.31
N ALA A 871 66.87 20.15 -66.16
CA ALA A 871 65.99 20.14 -67.34
C ALA A 871 66.29 18.98 -68.32
N ASP A 872 67.56 18.61 -68.44
CA ASP A 872 68.04 17.58 -69.37
C ASP A 872 68.18 16.17 -68.73
N LEU A 873 67.89 16.02 -67.43
CA LEU A 873 68.03 14.76 -66.67
C LEU A 873 66.74 14.40 -65.93
N HIS A 874 66.11 13.30 -66.31
CA HIS A 874 64.76 12.93 -65.85
C HIS A 874 64.68 12.30 -64.45
N VAL A 875 65.79 12.22 -63.71
CA VAL A 875 65.94 11.40 -62.49
C VAL A 875 66.66 12.24 -61.41
N ALA A 876 66.28 12.09 -60.14
CA ALA A 876 67.01 12.67 -59.01
C ALA A 876 68.14 11.72 -58.56
N GLU A 877 69.26 12.24 -58.06
CA GLU A 877 70.41 11.44 -57.63
C GLU A 877 70.88 11.84 -56.22
N VAL A 878 71.26 10.85 -55.42
CA VAL A 878 72.00 11.04 -54.16
C VAL A 878 73.33 10.28 -54.23
N SER A 879 74.42 10.97 -53.89
CA SER A 879 75.76 10.41 -53.75
C SER A 879 76.18 10.39 -52.28
N LEU A 880 76.53 9.21 -51.79
CA LEU A 880 76.85 8.91 -50.39
C LEU A 880 78.35 8.57 -50.28
N PRO A 881 79.15 9.31 -49.48
CA PRO A 881 80.58 9.05 -49.38
C PRO A 881 80.85 7.78 -48.56
N LEU A 882 81.75 6.93 -49.05
CA LEU A 882 82.22 5.74 -48.35
C LEU A 882 83.44 6.11 -47.49
N LEU A 883 83.20 6.43 -46.22
CA LEU A 883 84.21 7.00 -45.31
C LEU A 883 84.72 6.00 -44.29
N ARG A 884 86.05 5.99 -44.06
CA ARG A 884 86.66 5.21 -42.98
C ARG A 884 87.93 5.88 -42.47
N GLY A 885 88.06 6.03 -41.15
CA GLY A 885 89.26 6.62 -40.52
C GLY A 885 89.59 8.07 -40.90
N GLY A 886 88.71 8.78 -41.62
CA GLY A 886 88.99 10.08 -42.22
C GLY A 886 89.52 10.02 -43.67
N GLN A 887 89.75 8.82 -44.21
CA GLN A 887 89.96 8.57 -45.64
C GLN A 887 88.62 8.31 -46.35
N THR A 888 88.59 8.59 -47.64
CA THR A 888 87.46 8.30 -48.53
C THR A 888 87.82 7.07 -49.35
N LEU A 889 87.09 5.97 -49.18
CA LEU A 889 87.30 4.74 -49.94
C LEU A 889 86.61 4.80 -51.32
N GLY A 890 85.59 5.65 -51.46
CA GLY A 890 84.76 5.73 -52.65
C GLY A 890 83.43 6.47 -52.45
N ALA A 891 82.46 6.20 -53.31
CA ALA A 891 81.10 6.73 -53.22
C ALA A 891 80.04 5.71 -53.72
N LEU A 892 78.91 5.63 -53.03
CA LEU A 892 77.70 4.90 -53.43
C LEU A 892 76.69 5.91 -53.99
N CYS A 893 76.22 5.70 -55.21
CA CYS A 893 75.29 6.62 -55.88
C CYS A 893 73.97 5.89 -56.21
N ILE A 894 72.86 6.54 -55.90
CA ILE A 894 71.50 5.98 -56.02
C ILE A 894 70.61 7.00 -56.73
N GLN A 895 69.76 6.54 -57.64
CA GLN A 895 68.89 7.36 -58.48
C GLN A 895 67.41 7.01 -58.30
N SER A 896 66.53 8.02 -58.28
CA SER A 896 65.08 7.89 -58.08
C SER A 896 64.28 8.70 -59.10
N THR A 897 63.23 8.11 -59.67
CA THR A 897 62.37 8.74 -60.69
C THR A 897 61.32 9.70 -60.11
N GLU A 898 61.11 9.68 -58.79
CA GLU A 898 60.15 10.54 -58.09
C GLU A 898 60.76 11.91 -57.74
N ALA A 899 59.93 12.96 -57.72
CA ALA A 899 60.40 14.35 -57.60
C ALA A 899 61.10 14.67 -56.27
N ASP A 900 60.62 14.08 -55.16
CA ASP A 900 61.14 14.24 -53.80
C ASP A 900 61.83 12.96 -53.29
N GLY A 901 62.21 12.05 -54.21
CA GLY A 901 62.34 10.60 -54.02
C GLY A 901 63.44 10.04 -53.11
N PHE A 902 63.94 10.82 -52.16
CA PHE A 902 64.89 10.38 -51.12
C PHE A 902 64.59 10.90 -49.70
N GLY A 903 63.62 11.82 -49.54
CA GLY A 903 63.37 12.65 -48.34
C GLY A 903 63.95 12.18 -47.00
N ALA A 904 63.27 11.25 -46.32
CA ALA A 904 63.71 10.72 -45.02
C ALA A 904 64.70 9.55 -45.12
N ASP A 905 64.80 8.94 -46.30
CA ASP A 905 65.57 7.72 -46.54
C ASP A 905 67.07 7.97 -46.63
N VAL A 906 67.51 9.20 -46.86
CA VAL A 906 68.94 9.59 -46.91
C VAL A 906 69.74 9.06 -45.71
N ALA A 907 69.20 9.12 -44.49
CA ALA A 907 69.88 8.62 -43.29
C ALA A 907 69.96 7.08 -43.24
N MET A 908 68.93 6.40 -43.75
CA MET A 908 68.89 4.94 -43.90
C MET A 908 69.87 4.46 -44.97
N LEU A 909 69.95 5.18 -46.09
CA LEU A 909 70.88 4.90 -47.19
C LEU A 909 72.34 5.22 -46.80
N GLN A 910 72.60 6.31 -46.09
CA GLN A 910 73.93 6.57 -45.52
C GLN A 910 74.35 5.47 -44.53
N THR A 911 73.43 4.93 -43.74
CA THR A 911 73.74 3.77 -42.88
C THR A 911 74.19 2.56 -43.70
N ILE A 912 73.58 2.31 -44.86
CA ILE A 912 74.02 1.24 -45.78
C ILE A 912 75.40 1.56 -46.39
N ALA A 913 75.65 2.83 -46.76
CA ALA A 913 76.95 3.29 -47.25
C ALA A 913 78.06 3.14 -46.19
N ASP A 914 77.79 3.46 -44.93
CA ASP A 914 78.73 3.30 -43.81
C ASP A 914 79.04 1.82 -43.54
N GLN A 915 78.05 0.93 -43.66
CA GLN A 915 78.29 -0.52 -43.56
C GLN A 915 79.06 -1.06 -44.78
N LEU A 916 78.82 -0.54 -45.99
CA LEU A 916 79.61 -0.90 -47.17
C LEU A 916 81.07 -0.47 -47.01
N ALA A 917 81.32 0.77 -46.56
CA ALA A 917 82.67 1.27 -46.28
C ALA A 917 83.38 0.45 -45.18
N ASN A 918 82.64 0.04 -44.14
CA ASN A 918 83.13 -0.85 -43.09
C ASN A 918 83.44 -2.26 -43.62
N ALA A 919 82.59 -2.83 -44.49
CA ALA A 919 82.80 -4.14 -45.10
C ALA A 919 83.97 -4.15 -46.09
N LEU A 920 84.14 -3.08 -46.88
CA LEU A 920 85.29 -2.89 -47.77
C LEU A 920 86.61 -2.80 -46.99
N GLU A 921 86.65 -1.99 -45.91
CA GLU A 921 87.84 -1.93 -45.05
C GLU A 921 88.08 -3.25 -44.31
N ILE A 922 87.03 -3.96 -43.88
CA ILE A 922 87.17 -5.30 -43.30
C ILE A 922 87.70 -6.28 -44.35
N GLY A 923 87.28 -6.23 -45.61
CA GLY A 923 87.84 -7.03 -46.70
C GLY A 923 89.30 -6.71 -46.99
N ARG A 924 89.68 -5.42 -47.00
CA ARG A 924 91.08 -4.97 -47.12
C ARG A 924 91.92 -5.48 -45.95
N LEU A 925 91.46 -5.25 -44.72
CA LEU A 925 92.09 -5.71 -43.48
C LEU A 925 92.09 -7.23 -43.35
N LEU A 926 91.14 -7.97 -43.93
CA LEU A 926 91.14 -9.43 -43.97
C LEU A 926 92.07 -9.98 -45.06
N THR A 927 92.26 -9.28 -46.17
CA THR A 927 93.28 -9.64 -47.17
C THR A 927 94.68 -9.38 -46.62
N GLU A 928 94.86 -8.30 -45.88
CA GLU A 928 96.07 -7.95 -45.15
C GLU A 928 96.29 -8.87 -43.93
N ALA A 929 95.24 -9.21 -43.20
CA ALA A 929 95.30 -10.15 -42.09
C ALA A 929 95.52 -11.58 -42.58
N ASP A 930 94.93 -12.05 -43.68
CA ASP A 930 95.19 -13.39 -44.24
C ASP A 930 96.64 -13.49 -44.75
N ARG A 931 97.20 -12.41 -45.31
CA ARG A 931 98.64 -12.30 -45.60
C ARG A 931 99.49 -12.44 -44.32
N ASN A 932 99.10 -11.77 -43.24
CA ASN A 932 99.80 -11.81 -41.95
C ASN A 932 99.52 -13.10 -41.13
N VAL A 933 98.38 -13.75 -41.35
CA VAL A 933 97.91 -14.99 -40.69
C VAL A 933 98.55 -16.18 -41.38
N ARG A 934 98.72 -16.19 -42.71
CA ARG A 934 99.61 -17.15 -43.38
C ARG A 934 101.07 -17.01 -42.92
N GLN A 935 101.48 -15.84 -42.41
CA GLN A 935 102.77 -15.65 -41.73
C GLN A 935 102.76 -16.01 -40.22
N LEU A 936 101.60 -16.14 -39.57
CA LEU A 936 101.46 -16.43 -38.13
C LEU A 936 101.01 -17.87 -37.83
N GLU A 937 100.20 -18.50 -38.69
CA GLU A 937 99.91 -19.94 -38.71
C GLU A 937 101.17 -20.75 -39.07
N ALA A 938 102.12 -20.12 -39.77
CA ALA A 938 103.48 -20.63 -39.93
C ALA A 938 104.31 -20.63 -38.61
N VAL A 939 103.76 -20.10 -37.51
CA VAL A 939 104.49 -19.87 -36.23
C VAL A 939 103.73 -20.37 -34.99
N VAL A 940 102.41 -20.22 -34.88
CA VAL A 940 101.63 -20.56 -33.67
C VAL A 940 100.29 -21.22 -33.99
N GLY A 941 100.19 -22.54 -33.76
CA GLY A 941 98.97 -23.32 -33.99
C GLY A 941 98.10 -23.59 -32.75
N SER A 942 96.80 -23.27 -32.88
CA SER A 942 95.62 -23.85 -32.18
C SER A 942 95.53 -23.90 -30.65
N TYR A 943 94.45 -23.33 -30.09
CA TYR A 943 93.45 -24.03 -29.25
C TYR A 943 92.15 -23.20 -29.18
N THR A 944 90.97 -23.84 -29.01
CA THR A 944 89.67 -23.22 -29.35
C THR A 944 88.56 -23.36 -28.31
N LEU A 945 87.79 -22.26 -28.17
CA LEU A 945 86.39 -22.02 -27.74
C LEU A 945 85.61 -23.00 -26.81
N GLU A 946 85.81 -24.30 -26.86
CA GLU A 946 84.88 -25.29 -26.26
C GLU A 946 84.84 -25.23 -24.73
N SER A 947 85.96 -24.89 -24.09
CA SER A 947 86.08 -24.69 -22.63
C SER A 947 85.11 -23.63 -22.06
N TRP A 948 84.67 -22.66 -22.87
CA TRP A 948 83.77 -21.59 -22.42
C TRP A 948 82.32 -22.05 -22.25
N ARG A 949 81.91 -23.18 -22.84
CA ARG A 949 80.52 -23.67 -22.74
C ARG A 949 80.21 -24.44 -21.45
N GLU A 950 81.18 -25.15 -20.85
CA GLU A 950 80.97 -25.78 -19.54
C GLU A 950 80.91 -24.76 -18.39
N PHE A 951 81.56 -23.60 -18.54
CA PHE A 951 81.72 -22.60 -17.47
C PHE A 951 80.38 -22.05 -16.94
N LEU A 952 79.41 -21.81 -17.82
CA LEU A 952 78.14 -21.17 -17.46
C LEU A 952 77.10 -22.11 -16.83
N ALA A 953 77.32 -23.43 -16.87
CA ALA A 953 76.29 -24.41 -16.53
C ALA A 953 76.28 -24.87 -15.05
N ARG A 954 77.22 -24.41 -14.20
CA ARG A 954 77.44 -25.04 -12.87
C ARG A 954 77.61 -24.08 -11.68
N THR A 955 76.51 -23.99 -10.91
CA THR A 955 76.37 -23.79 -9.44
C THR A 955 76.20 -22.39 -8.83
N GLN A 956 75.07 -22.21 -8.13
CA GLN A 956 74.83 -21.16 -7.13
C GLN A 956 75.60 -21.45 -5.81
N ARG A 957 76.87 -21.08 -5.71
CA ARG A 957 77.53 -20.79 -4.41
C ARG A 957 78.58 -19.71 -4.60
N SER A 958 78.74 -18.84 -3.60
CA SER A 958 79.84 -17.87 -3.54
C SER A 958 81.18 -18.59 -3.71
N ARG A 959 81.89 -18.27 -4.80
CA ARG A 959 83.22 -18.80 -5.13
C ARG A 959 84.14 -17.62 -5.41
N GLY A 960 85.32 -17.62 -4.80
CA GLY A 960 86.40 -16.78 -5.28
C GLY A 960 86.93 -17.35 -6.59
N TYR A 961 87.42 -16.50 -7.47
CA TYR A 961 88.12 -16.93 -8.69
C TYR A 961 89.51 -16.30 -8.71
N ARG A 962 90.49 -17.04 -9.21
CA ARG A 962 91.91 -16.67 -9.22
C ARG A 962 92.44 -16.78 -10.64
N TYR A 963 92.63 -15.63 -11.28
CA TYR A 963 93.22 -15.56 -12.61
C TYR A 963 94.73 -15.88 -12.56
N ARG A 964 95.17 -16.74 -13.47
CA ARG A 964 96.55 -17.18 -13.65
C ARG A 964 96.90 -17.23 -15.15
N GLY A 965 97.14 -16.05 -15.72
CA GLY A 965 97.78 -15.91 -17.03
C GLY A 965 97.17 -16.81 -18.11
N PHE A 966 95.93 -16.51 -18.47
CA PHE A 966 95.01 -17.25 -19.36
C PHE A 966 94.08 -18.29 -18.71
N ASP A 967 94.44 -18.94 -17.60
CA ASP A 967 93.51 -19.82 -16.84
C ASP A 967 92.82 -19.10 -15.67
N LEU A 968 91.62 -19.58 -15.31
CA LEU A 968 90.71 -18.94 -14.34
C LEU A 968 90.21 -19.95 -13.30
N GLU A 969 91.05 -20.21 -12.28
CA GLU A 969 90.83 -21.24 -11.25
C GLU A 969 89.74 -20.84 -10.23
N VAL A 970 88.94 -21.81 -9.76
CA VAL A 970 88.05 -21.63 -8.60
C VAL A 970 88.88 -21.63 -7.30
N ALA A 971 88.95 -20.48 -6.63
CA ALA A 971 89.56 -20.37 -5.30
C ALA A 971 88.54 -20.69 -4.20
N THR A 972 88.73 -21.84 -3.56
CA THR A 972 87.94 -22.29 -2.40
C THR A 972 88.27 -21.53 -1.11
N GLU A 973 89.52 -21.08 -0.97
CA GLU A 973 89.95 -20.19 0.12
C GLU A 973 89.75 -18.72 -0.28
N GLN A 974 88.95 -17.99 0.48
CA GLN A 974 88.78 -16.55 0.33
C GLN A 974 89.80 -15.78 1.17
N PRO A 975 90.65 -14.93 0.56
CA PRO A 975 91.54 -14.03 1.30
C PRO A 975 90.75 -13.09 2.23
N VAL A 976 91.37 -12.65 3.32
CA VAL A 976 90.75 -11.78 4.34
C VAL A 976 90.31 -10.45 3.72
N GLU A 977 91.11 -9.95 2.79
CA GLU A 977 90.93 -8.72 2.02
C GLU A 977 89.68 -8.82 1.13
N SER A 978 89.41 -9.98 0.51
CA SER A 978 88.18 -10.21 -0.27
C SER A 978 86.93 -10.25 0.63
N GLN A 979 87.04 -10.82 1.84
CA GLN A 979 85.95 -10.77 2.82
C GLN A 979 85.73 -9.35 3.37
N GLN A 980 86.79 -8.55 3.49
CA GLN A 980 86.71 -7.16 3.92
C GLN A 980 86.05 -6.28 2.85
N ALA A 981 86.44 -6.41 1.58
CA ALA A 981 85.77 -5.74 0.45
C ALA A 981 84.28 -6.12 0.34
N TRP A 982 83.93 -7.38 0.62
CA TRP A 982 82.53 -7.81 0.71
C TRP A 982 81.75 -7.10 1.84
N ARG A 983 82.33 -7.00 3.05
CA ARG A 983 81.65 -6.40 4.22
C ARG A 983 81.58 -4.88 4.18
N GLU A 984 82.64 -4.21 3.71
CA GLU A 984 82.70 -2.75 3.63
C GLU A 984 82.10 -2.21 2.33
N GLY A 985 81.85 -3.07 1.33
CA GLY A 985 81.20 -2.72 0.07
C GLY A 985 82.01 -1.80 -0.84
N ARG A 986 83.28 -1.53 -0.53
CA ARG A 986 84.22 -0.66 -1.27
C ARG A 986 85.48 -1.43 -1.69
N PRO A 987 86.24 -0.97 -2.71
CA PRO A 987 87.45 -1.66 -3.13
C PRO A 987 88.52 -1.74 -2.03
N VAL A 988 89.26 -2.85 -1.99
CA VAL A 988 90.42 -3.02 -1.11
C VAL A 988 91.64 -3.38 -1.96
N VAL A 989 92.74 -2.64 -1.77
CA VAL A 989 94.00 -2.77 -2.50
C VAL A 989 95.06 -3.32 -1.55
N TYR A 990 95.78 -4.37 -1.95
CA TYR A 990 96.85 -4.96 -1.13
C TYR A 990 98.12 -5.27 -1.94
N ARG A 991 99.26 -4.75 -1.47
CA ARG A 991 100.61 -5.06 -1.98
C ARG A 991 101.26 -6.11 -1.09
N GLN A 992 101.86 -7.14 -1.69
CA GLN A 992 102.53 -8.22 -0.97
C GLN A 992 104.04 -8.21 -1.27
N THR A 993 104.86 -7.76 -0.33
CA THR A 993 106.33 -7.78 -0.42
C THR A 993 106.86 -9.18 -0.12
N SER A 994 107.55 -9.81 -1.08
CA SER A 994 108.08 -11.17 -0.94
C SER A 994 109.52 -11.18 -0.42
N ASP A 995 109.72 -11.38 0.88
CA ASP A 995 111.03 -11.72 1.46
C ASP A 995 110.92 -12.84 2.51
N ALA A 996 110.90 -14.08 2.03
CA ALA A 996 111.03 -15.30 2.83
C ALA A 996 111.53 -16.45 1.95
N ARG A 997 112.35 -17.35 2.52
CA ARG A 997 113.12 -18.37 1.77
C ARG A 997 112.33 -19.67 1.55
N LEU A 998 112.69 -20.38 0.48
CA LEU A 998 112.46 -21.83 0.35
C LEU A 998 113.10 -22.62 1.50
N PRO A 999 112.47 -23.75 1.87
CA PRO A 999 113.20 -25.00 2.01
C PRO A 999 112.62 -26.13 1.14
N ALA A 1000 113.50 -26.95 0.57
CA ALA A 1000 113.24 -28.32 0.11
C ALA A 1000 113.53 -29.31 1.28
N PRO A 1001 113.29 -30.64 1.23
CA PRO A 1001 112.89 -31.53 0.12
C PRO A 1001 111.43 -32.05 0.32
N GLN A 1002 110.88 -33.18 -0.15
CA GLN A 1002 111.36 -34.49 -0.66
C GLN A 1002 110.41 -35.09 -1.73
N ALA A 1003 110.81 -36.23 -2.31
CA ALA A 1003 109.96 -37.20 -3.00
C ALA A 1003 109.88 -38.51 -2.15
N PRO A 1004 108.89 -39.42 -2.35
CA PRO A 1004 109.09 -40.47 -3.38
C PRO A 1004 107.81 -41.08 -4.01
N ALA A 1005 108.02 -42.07 -4.89
CA ALA A 1005 107.18 -43.24 -5.17
C ALA A 1005 105.85 -43.11 -5.97
N LEU A 1006 105.98 -43.30 -7.29
CA LEU A 1006 105.31 -44.32 -8.12
C LEU A 1006 104.40 -45.36 -7.39
N PRO A 1007 103.27 -45.80 -8.00
CA PRO A 1007 103.39 -46.75 -9.14
C PRO A 1007 102.49 -46.49 -10.37
N ALA A 1008 102.94 -47.08 -11.49
CA ALA A 1008 102.16 -47.39 -12.70
C ALA A 1008 101.60 -48.84 -12.58
N PRO A 1009 100.99 -49.51 -13.60
CA PRO A 1009 100.66 -49.10 -14.97
C PRO A 1009 99.13 -49.27 -15.25
N GLN A 1010 98.55 -49.20 -16.45
CA GLN A 1010 98.74 -50.05 -17.65
C GLN A 1010 98.34 -49.33 -18.95
N ALA A 1011 99.14 -49.56 -20.01
CA ALA A 1011 98.78 -49.40 -21.43
C ALA A 1011 98.08 -50.71 -21.91
N PRO A 1012 97.83 -51.03 -23.21
CA PRO A 1012 98.29 -50.45 -24.49
C PRO A 1012 97.09 -50.18 -25.47
N TYR A 1013 97.15 -49.92 -26.79
CA TYR A 1013 98.12 -49.93 -27.92
C TYR A 1013 97.81 -48.67 -28.79
N SER A 1014 98.62 -48.13 -29.72
CA SER A 1014 100.07 -48.25 -30.02
C SER A 1014 100.49 -47.19 -31.07
N ALA A 1015 101.78 -46.85 -31.10
CA ALA A 1015 102.46 -46.09 -32.16
C ALA A 1015 102.59 -46.94 -33.48
N PRO A 1016 103.14 -46.47 -34.64
CA PRO A 1016 104.28 -45.55 -34.82
C PRO A 1016 104.03 -44.43 -35.89
N SER A 1017 104.97 -43.55 -36.32
CA SER A 1017 106.41 -43.39 -36.09
C SER A 1017 106.86 -41.91 -36.23
N ALA A 1018 107.96 -41.53 -35.57
CA ALA A 1018 108.79 -40.32 -35.87
C ALA A 1018 109.91 -40.70 -36.89
N PRO A 1019 111.02 -39.95 -37.16
CA PRO A 1019 111.54 -38.66 -36.62
C PRO A 1019 112.12 -37.73 -37.76
N PRO A 1020 113.16 -36.85 -37.62
CA PRO A 1020 113.79 -36.22 -36.46
C PRO A 1020 114.00 -34.67 -36.51
N MET A 1021 114.47 -34.13 -35.37
CA MET A 1021 115.25 -32.90 -35.10
C MET A 1021 116.49 -32.70 -36.03
N PRO A 1022 117.25 -31.56 -36.07
CA PRO A 1022 117.56 -30.59 -34.97
C PRO A 1022 117.71 -29.09 -35.42
N SER A 1023 118.25 -28.08 -34.69
CA SER A 1023 118.77 -27.87 -33.31
C SER A 1023 118.78 -26.35 -32.96
N ALA A 1024 118.78 -26.00 -31.66
CA ALA A 1024 119.00 -24.62 -31.15
C ALA A 1024 120.50 -24.22 -31.09
N PRO A 1025 120.82 -22.91 -30.93
CA PRO A 1025 121.22 -22.37 -29.60
C PRO A 1025 120.81 -20.87 -29.35
N THR A 1026 120.98 -20.18 -28.20
CA THR A 1026 121.04 -20.54 -26.75
C THR A 1026 120.98 -19.27 -25.85
N THR A 1027 119.97 -19.18 -24.96
CA THR A 1027 119.83 -18.42 -23.67
C THR A 1027 120.35 -16.98 -23.43
N ALA A 1028 119.48 -16.17 -22.77
CA ALA A 1028 119.82 -15.17 -21.74
C ALA A 1028 118.68 -15.10 -20.66
N ARG A 1029 118.83 -14.34 -19.55
CA ARG A 1029 117.94 -14.39 -18.35
C ARG A 1029 117.70 -13.01 -17.66
N LEU A 1030 116.77 -12.99 -16.68
CA LEU A 1030 116.51 -12.00 -15.60
C LEU A 1030 115.55 -10.84 -16.00
N TYR A 1031 114.71 -10.21 -15.14
CA TYR A 1031 114.44 -10.27 -13.68
C TYR A 1031 112.89 -10.26 -13.39
N PRO A 1032 112.39 -10.48 -12.15
CA PRO A 1032 110.96 -10.58 -11.84
C PRO A 1032 110.30 -9.26 -11.38
N THR A 1033 108.98 -9.12 -11.61
CA THR A 1033 108.15 -7.99 -11.13
C THR A 1033 107.04 -8.43 -10.17
N ALA A 1034 106.75 -7.56 -9.19
CA ALA A 1034 105.76 -7.79 -8.12
C ALA A 1034 104.30 -7.81 -8.64
N LEU A 1035 103.41 -8.39 -7.82
CA LEU A 1035 101.98 -8.56 -8.12
C LEU A 1035 101.11 -7.86 -7.07
N THR A 1036 100.33 -6.88 -7.50
CA THR A 1036 99.29 -6.23 -6.68
C THR A 1036 97.98 -7.00 -6.83
N THR A 1037 97.26 -7.25 -5.73
CA THR A 1037 95.91 -7.86 -5.77
C THR A 1037 94.87 -6.82 -5.36
N LEU A 1038 93.74 -6.80 -6.07
CA LEU A 1038 92.71 -5.79 -5.97
C LEU A 1038 91.33 -6.45 -5.94
N ALA A 1039 90.52 -6.17 -4.91
CA ALA A 1039 89.21 -6.78 -4.70
C ALA A 1039 88.09 -5.76 -4.91
N ILE A 1040 87.16 -6.03 -5.82
CA ILE A 1040 86.13 -5.09 -6.30
C ILE A 1040 84.73 -5.70 -6.12
N PRO A 1041 83.81 -5.09 -5.37
CA PRO A 1041 82.47 -5.64 -5.13
C PRO A 1041 81.52 -5.45 -6.32
N ILE A 1042 80.88 -6.53 -6.75
CA ILE A 1042 79.78 -6.53 -7.73
C ILE A 1042 78.47 -6.27 -6.96
N ARG A 1043 77.79 -5.18 -7.31
CA ARG A 1043 76.56 -4.71 -6.64
C ARG A 1043 75.34 -4.87 -7.54
N VAL A 1044 74.20 -5.22 -6.94
CA VAL A 1044 72.87 -5.12 -7.54
C VAL A 1044 72.06 -4.17 -6.66
N ARG A 1045 71.74 -3.00 -7.21
CA ARG A 1045 71.28 -1.82 -6.44
C ARG A 1045 72.28 -1.54 -5.29
N GLU A 1046 71.77 -1.34 -4.07
CA GLU A 1046 72.56 -1.12 -2.84
C GLU A 1046 73.28 -2.38 -2.31
N GLN A 1047 73.02 -3.58 -2.85
CA GLN A 1047 73.42 -4.84 -2.21
C GLN A 1047 74.59 -5.52 -2.95
N VAL A 1048 75.67 -5.86 -2.23
CA VAL A 1048 76.80 -6.63 -2.76
C VAL A 1048 76.39 -8.09 -2.98
N ILE A 1049 76.62 -8.62 -4.18
CA ILE A 1049 76.31 -10.02 -4.56
C ILE A 1049 77.54 -10.83 -5.00
N GLY A 1050 78.67 -10.18 -5.27
CA GLY A 1050 79.92 -10.81 -5.71
C GLY A 1050 81.13 -9.95 -5.35
N VAL A 1051 82.34 -10.51 -5.42
CA VAL A 1051 83.60 -9.76 -5.40
C VAL A 1051 84.51 -10.31 -6.51
N LEU A 1052 84.95 -9.43 -7.39
CA LEU A 1052 85.90 -9.69 -8.47
C LEU A 1052 87.32 -9.43 -7.94
N ASN A 1053 88.19 -10.44 -8.01
CA ASN A 1053 89.59 -10.32 -7.62
C ASN A 1053 90.49 -10.19 -8.87
N VAL A 1054 91.09 -9.02 -9.03
CA VAL A 1054 92.01 -8.69 -10.14
C VAL A 1054 93.46 -8.74 -9.63
N ARG A 1055 94.40 -9.20 -10.47
CA ARG A 1055 95.84 -9.16 -10.19
C ARG A 1055 96.60 -8.48 -11.32
N ALA A 1056 97.40 -7.49 -10.98
CA ALA A 1056 98.20 -6.71 -11.93
C ALA A 1056 99.70 -6.80 -11.58
N ARG A 1057 100.55 -6.74 -12.61
CA ARG A 1057 101.99 -6.48 -12.49
C ARG A 1057 102.28 -5.03 -12.85
N GLY A 1058 103.13 -4.37 -12.08
CA GLY A 1058 103.36 -2.92 -12.16
C GLY A 1058 103.03 -2.26 -10.84
N GLU A 1059 103.78 -1.22 -10.46
CA GLU A 1059 103.73 -0.69 -9.10
C GLU A 1059 102.58 0.32 -8.88
N GLU A 1060 102.10 1.01 -9.90
CA GLU A 1060 100.99 1.96 -9.79
C GLU A 1060 99.87 1.63 -10.79
N LEU A 1061 98.63 1.47 -10.29
CA LEU A 1061 97.43 1.62 -11.11
C LEU A 1061 96.97 3.08 -11.02
N ALA A 1062 96.75 3.71 -12.16
CA ALA A 1062 96.09 5.01 -12.21
C ALA A 1062 94.64 4.92 -11.69
N SER A 1063 94.13 6.04 -11.17
CA SER A 1063 92.73 6.20 -10.72
C SER A 1063 91.72 5.64 -11.72
N ASP A 1064 91.95 5.97 -12.99
CA ASP A 1064 91.01 5.75 -14.10
C ASP A 1064 90.86 4.25 -14.40
N ALA A 1065 91.92 3.47 -14.18
CA ALA A 1065 91.90 2.01 -14.26
C ALA A 1065 91.14 1.38 -13.08
N LEU A 1066 91.12 2.03 -11.91
CA LEU A 1066 90.29 1.60 -10.78
C LEU A 1066 88.81 1.83 -11.09
N SER A 1067 88.46 3.04 -11.54
CA SER A 1067 87.08 3.43 -11.86
C SER A 1067 86.51 2.64 -13.05
N LEU A 1068 87.31 2.32 -14.07
CA LEU A 1068 86.91 1.41 -15.16
C LEU A 1068 86.52 0.02 -14.64
N LEU A 1069 87.29 -0.53 -13.68
CA LEU A 1069 87.00 -1.84 -13.11
C LEU A 1069 85.80 -1.81 -12.14
N GLU A 1070 85.57 -0.70 -11.43
CA GLU A 1070 84.34 -0.47 -10.68
C GLU A 1070 83.11 -0.39 -11.60
N GLU A 1071 83.20 0.32 -12.74
CA GLU A 1071 82.09 0.41 -13.68
C GLU A 1071 81.79 -0.93 -14.37
N VAL A 1072 82.82 -1.73 -14.69
CA VAL A 1072 82.64 -3.12 -15.14
C VAL A 1072 81.90 -3.95 -14.07
N GLY A 1073 82.24 -3.78 -12.79
CA GLY A 1073 81.53 -4.41 -11.67
C GLY A 1073 80.05 -3.98 -11.55
N SER A 1074 79.76 -2.70 -11.79
CA SER A 1074 78.40 -2.13 -11.79
C SER A 1074 77.55 -2.64 -12.97
N ARG A 1075 78.10 -2.61 -14.20
CA ARG A 1075 77.43 -3.10 -15.41
C ARG A 1075 77.13 -4.60 -15.35
N LEU A 1076 78.03 -5.41 -14.76
CA LEU A 1076 77.78 -6.84 -14.50
C LEU A 1076 76.59 -7.07 -13.55
N GLY A 1077 76.41 -6.23 -12.53
CA GLY A 1077 75.25 -6.28 -11.65
C GLY A 1077 73.93 -6.03 -12.38
N GLN A 1078 73.85 -4.96 -13.17
CA GLN A 1078 72.65 -4.62 -13.94
C GLN A 1078 72.24 -5.71 -14.95
N ALA A 1079 73.21 -6.35 -15.60
CA ALA A 1079 72.96 -7.48 -16.50
C ALA A 1079 72.33 -8.69 -15.78
N LEU A 1080 72.80 -9.00 -14.57
CA LEU A 1080 72.30 -10.12 -13.77
C LEU A 1080 70.89 -9.87 -13.21
N GLU A 1081 70.55 -8.63 -12.84
CA GLU A 1081 69.18 -8.30 -12.38
C GLU A 1081 68.16 -8.42 -13.51
N THR A 1082 68.52 -7.95 -14.71
CA THR A 1082 67.68 -8.05 -15.92
C THR A 1082 67.38 -9.51 -16.30
N ALA A 1083 68.37 -10.40 -16.18
CA ALA A 1083 68.18 -11.83 -16.44
C ALA A 1083 67.20 -12.48 -15.46
N ARG A 1084 67.31 -12.19 -14.15
CA ARG A 1084 66.46 -12.81 -13.12
C ARG A 1084 64.98 -12.42 -13.24
N LEU A 1085 64.71 -11.16 -13.60
CA LEU A 1085 63.34 -10.68 -13.83
C LEU A 1085 62.65 -11.42 -14.98
N LEU A 1086 63.39 -11.86 -16.01
CA LEU A 1086 62.83 -12.54 -17.18
C LEU A 1086 62.36 -13.98 -16.88
N GLU A 1087 62.97 -14.66 -15.90
CA GLU A 1087 62.57 -16.01 -15.48
C GLU A 1087 61.32 -15.99 -14.58
N ASP A 1088 61.27 -15.10 -13.57
CA ASP A 1088 60.12 -14.96 -12.67
C ASP A 1088 58.81 -14.68 -13.44
N THR A 1089 58.86 -13.85 -14.50
CA THR A 1089 57.70 -13.55 -15.34
C THR A 1089 57.21 -14.78 -16.12
N ARG A 1090 58.11 -15.67 -16.57
CA ARG A 1090 57.73 -16.91 -17.27
C ARG A 1090 57.16 -17.98 -16.33
N ALA A 1091 57.68 -18.07 -15.11
CA ALA A 1091 57.27 -19.08 -14.14
C ALA A 1091 55.83 -18.87 -13.60
N ARG A 1092 55.33 -17.63 -13.59
CA ARG A 1092 53.95 -17.30 -13.17
C ARG A 1092 52.90 -17.77 -14.17
N ALA A 1093 53.00 -17.33 -15.42
CA ALA A 1093 52.00 -17.59 -16.46
C ALA A 1093 51.72 -19.09 -16.67
N ALA A 1094 52.77 -19.92 -16.58
CA ALA A 1094 52.66 -21.38 -16.76
C ALA A 1094 51.81 -22.09 -15.67
N ARG A 1095 51.67 -21.51 -14.47
CA ARG A 1095 50.87 -22.11 -13.38
C ARG A 1095 49.39 -21.76 -13.48
N GLU A 1096 49.07 -20.52 -13.85
CA GLU A 1096 47.70 -20.01 -13.92
C GLU A 1096 46.91 -20.69 -15.05
N GLN A 1097 47.55 -20.89 -16.21
CA GLN A 1097 46.94 -21.55 -17.37
C GLN A 1097 46.56 -23.03 -17.09
N LEU A 1098 47.39 -23.73 -16.32
CA LEU A 1098 47.20 -25.15 -15.99
C LEU A 1098 46.05 -25.35 -14.99
N ALA A 1099 45.97 -24.51 -13.95
CA ALA A 1099 44.87 -24.53 -12.98
C ALA A 1099 43.51 -24.24 -13.65
N SER A 1100 43.46 -23.24 -14.54
CA SER A 1100 42.23 -22.87 -15.26
C SER A 1100 41.67 -23.99 -16.14
N THR A 1101 42.52 -24.86 -16.70
CA THR A 1101 42.08 -25.94 -17.59
C THR A 1101 41.44 -27.10 -16.82
N ILE A 1102 41.92 -27.39 -15.62
CA ILE A 1102 41.38 -28.48 -14.78
C ILE A 1102 39.99 -28.10 -14.24
N SER A 1103 39.82 -26.89 -13.69
CA SER A 1103 38.54 -26.46 -13.12
C SER A 1103 37.39 -26.36 -14.13
N GLY A 1104 37.69 -26.17 -15.42
CA GLY A 1104 36.68 -26.09 -16.47
C GLY A 1104 36.02 -27.43 -16.83
N ARG A 1105 36.75 -28.56 -16.72
CA ARG A 1105 36.25 -29.88 -17.17
C ARG A 1105 35.50 -30.68 -16.12
N VAL A 1106 35.78 -30.46 -14.83
CA VAL A 1106 35.04 -31.11 -13.72
C VAL A 1106 33.60 -30.58 -13.61
N ARG A 1107 33.35 -29.34 -14.08
CA ARG A 1107 32.07 -28.64 -13.91
C ARG A 1107 30.99 -28.99 -14.95
N ALA A 1108 31.17 -30.08 -15.71
CA ALA A 1108 30.38 -30.41 -16.91
C ALA A 1108 29.66 -31.77 -16.88
N GLU A 1109 29.73 -32.53 -15.78
CA GLU A 1109 28.96 -33.78 -15.59
C GLU A 1109 27.92 -33.63 -14.46
N VAL A 1110 26.87 -34.45 -14.52
CA VAL A 1110 25.65 -34.31 -13.69
C VAL A 1110 25.36 -35.57 -12.86
N GLU A 1111 26.02 -36.70 -13.13
CA GLU A 1111 25.89 -37.94 -12.35
C GLU A 1111 27.11 -38.14 -11.43
N ILE A 1112 26.84 -38.42 -10.15
CA ILE A 1112 27.88 -38.43 -9.10
C ILE A 1112 28.93 -39.54 -9.28
N GLU A 1113 28.53 -40.76 -9.66
CA GLU A 1113 29.48 -41.87 -9.86
C GLU A 1113 30.41 -41.60 -11.05
N SER A 1114 29.86 -41.17 -12.19
CA SER A 1114 30.61 -40.77 -13.38
C SER A 1114 31.61 -39.64 -13.06
N LEU A 1115 31.16 -38.60 -12.36
CA LEU A 1115 31.96 -37.43 -11.99
C LEU A 1115 33.13 -37.82 -11.07
N LEU A 1116 32.89 -38.69 -10.07
CA LEU A 1116 33.94 -39.22 -9.19
C LEU A 1116 34.96 -40.07 -9.97
N GLU A 1117 34.51 -40.98 -10.82
CA GLU A 1117 35.40 -41.87 -11.60
C GLU A 1117 36.21 -41.08 -12.65
N ARG A 1118 35.66 -39.98 -13.18
CA ARG A 1118 36.35 -39.09 -14.12
C ARG A 1118 37.36 -38.16 -13.42
N ALA A 1119 36.99 -37.58 -12.28
CA ALA A 1119 37.89 -36.76 -11.46
C ALA A 1119 39.12 -37.55 -10.95
N LEU A 1120 38.92 -38.81 -10.50
CA LEU A 1120 40.00 -39.68 -10.04
C LEU A 1120 41.02 -40.01 -11.14
N ARG A 1121 40.57 -40.20 -12.39
CA ARG A 1121 41.47 -40.46 -13.54
C ARG A 1121 42.26 -39.22 -13.95
N GLU A 1122 41.61 -38.06 -14.07
CA GLU A 1122 42.28 -36.79 -14.43
C GLU A 1122 43.31 -36.37 -13.35
N LEU A 1123 43.00 -36.49 -12.06
CA LEU A 1123 43.96 -36.21 -10.98
C LEU A 1123 45.16 -37.16 -11.00
N SER A 1124 44.96 -38.44 -11.29
CA SER A 1124 46.03 -39.43 -11.39
C SER A 1124 46.98 -39.13 -12.58
N LEU A 1125 46.41 -38.70 -13.71
CA LEU A 1125 47.16 -38.27 -14.90
C LEU A 1125 47.91 -36.96 -14.71
N ALA A 1126 47.28 -35.94 -14.13
CA ALA A 1126 47.88 -34.61 -13.93
C ALA A 1126 49.00 -34.60 -12.87
N LEU A 1127 48.96 -35.50 -11.88
CA LEU A 1127 49.91 -35.56 -10.76
C LEU A 1127 50.86 -36.78 -10.83
N GLY A 1128 50.72 -37.66 -11.81
CA GLY A 1128 51.63 -38.81 -12.04
C GLY A 1128 51.54 -39.93 -10.99
N VAL A 1129 50.49 -39.95 -10.16
CA VAL A 1129 50.29 -40.94 -9.08
C VAL A 1129 49.51 -42.16 -9.58
N ARG A 1130 49.95 -43.36 -9.19
CA ARG A 1130 49.49 -44.63 -9.79
C ARG A 1130 48.16 -45.18 -9.25
N ARG A 1131 47.65 -44.66 -8.13
CA ARG A 1131 46.33 -44.98 -7.56
C ARG A 1131 45.81 -43.81 -6.73
N ALA A 1132 44.50 -43.59 -6.78
CA ALA A 1132 43.72 -42.73 -5.90
C ALA A 1132 42.34 -43.37 -5.67
N ALA A 1133 41.62 -42.98 -4.63
CA ALA A 1133 40.29 -43.47 -4.29
C ALA A 1133 39.50 -42.39 -3.51
N VAL A 1134 38.17 -42.53 -3.46
CA VAL A 1134 37.25 -41.70 -2.67
C VAL A 1134 36.23 -42.63 -2.00
N GLU A 1135 35.93 -42.39 -0.73
CA GLU A 1135 34.87 -43.06 0.04
C GLU A 1135 33.91 -41.99 0.58
N LEU A 1136 32.62 -42.33 0.75
CA LEU A 1136 31.56 -41.43 1.21
C LEU A 1136 30.65 -42.16 2.22
N GLU A 1137 30.37 -41.52 3.36
CA GLU A 1137 29.44 -42.00 4.39
C GLU A 1137 28.06 -41.38 4.18
N VAL A 1138 26.99 -42.18 4.27
CA VAL A 1138 25.60 -41.73 4.14
C VAL A 1138 24.84 -42.03 5.44
N LYS A 1139 23.98 -41.11 5.87
CA LYS A 1139 23.04 -41.28 6.99
C LYS A 1139 21.62 -40.97 6.52
N GLU A 1140 20.67 -41.70 7.08
CA GLU A 1140 19.22 -41.43 7.00
C GLU A 1140 18.82 -40.19 7.80
#